data_AF-A0A4Q8LL00-F1
#
_entry.id   AF-A0A4Q8LL00-F1
#
_cell.length_a   1.000
_cell.length_b   1.000
_cell.length_c   1.000
_cell.angle_alpha   90.00
_cell.angle_beta   90.00
_cell.angle_gamma   90.00
#
_symmetry.space_group_name_H-M   'P 1'
#
loop_
_entity.id
_entity.type
_entity.pdbx_description
1 polymer ?
#
loop_
_entity_poly.entity_id
_entity_poly.type
_entity_poly.pdbx_seq_one_letter_code
_entity_poly.pdbx_strand_id
1 'polypeptide(L)'
;MAFDQTTRNRLQRFVNDARRVLEEEFTRQLQNDYGMDPNAGSVAELASLRHINDAQRETARILRDTLAHYTASGDMNAMQGLDRIVREQAFTVLNRLAALRMAEARGLLVESVGNGFQAKGFQLYARLAGTGLGETGDAYRVYLFSVFDELAQDLPGLFDRYSPQGRLFPREAALLQVLTLINDADIAPLWSEDETIGWIYQYFNSKEERKAMRDASQAPRNSRELAVRNQFFTPRYVVEFLVDNTLGRLWFNATGGATGLRDRCQYLLVKPDETPQAATKLRDPRTLKLLDPACGSMHFGLYAFDLFTEIYREAWAWEQQHGPGSLDVSTQPQAALKPLSQTYEGEAAFLRDVPRLIIEHNIYGVDIDPRAAQIASLALWLRAQRAWHDAGVKAKDRPLIGRGHVVAAIAPPAERELRQQFAANLDKRDAELFEKTLQLLKGLPELGVLLQAEKDLPRLTREIYVGKGTGLFAEQEQETWQQAETRLREALLDFSHAAKSTYQARLFAQDALDGLRLIDLARERFDVLVMNPPFGEPARSTKSYLEETLPRSKGNILTQFIERATQLVRLGGRVGAIVSRTCFYLQSFSAFRKSVLAEDLAMETFVDLGQGVLDAMVETAAVTWERSHGKADEAIFFRELNRIDKNSGLLESIHLLKSGRDGGNFFRRRVEQFSVFDDMPYVYWINDSIARKIAARPVVEPLECSIRVGLQTGDDFRFLRLWWEVSDGQVIIPTKKHDVEELRKQSIELRKGRCGRGIRKLNQRHQSSPQYTYM
;
A
#
# COMPACT_ATOMS: atom_id res chain seq x y z
N MET A 1 16.08 -5.96 -16.34
CA MET A 1 15.35 -7.09 -16.98
C MET A 1 14.03 -7.22 -16.25
N ALA A 2 12.93 -7.63 -16.90
CA ALA A 2 11.70 -7.89 -16.16
C ALA A 2 11.99 -8.98 -15.10
N PHE A 3 11.50 -8.80 -13.87
CA PHE A 3 11.47 -9.84 -12.83
C PHE A 3 10.66 -11.04 -13.38
N ASP A 4 11.31 -11.94 -14.11
CA ASP A 4 10.66 -13.14 -14.61
C ASP A 4 10.31 -14.07 -13.43
N GLN A 5 9.44 -15.06 -13.68
CA GLN A 5 8.97 -15.94 -12.62
C GLN A 5 10.10 -16.74 -11.98
N THR A 6 11.10 -17.13 -12.77
CA THR A 6 12.26 -17.91 -12.32
C THR A 6 13.10 -17.11 -11.31
N THR A 7 13.36 -15.85 -11.63
CA THR A 7 14.13 -14.94 -10.81
C THR A 7 13.37 -14.57 -9.53
N ARG A 8 12.05 -14.36 -9.63
CA ARG A 8 11.16 -14.21 -8.46
C ARG A 8 11.20 -15.41 -7.51
N ASN A 9 11.16 -16.62 -8.06
CA ASN A 9 11.23 -17.85 -7.26
C ASN A 9 12.59 -18.01 -6.56
N ARG A 10 13.69 -17.54 -7.18
CA ARG A 10 15.03 -17.52 -6.56
C ARG A 10 15.09 -16.53 -5.39
N LEU A 11 14.61 -15.31 -5.60
CA LEU A 11 14.54 -14.29 -4.55
C LEU A 11 13.66 -14.75 -3.38
N GLN A 12 12.52 -15.39 -3.67
CA GLN A 12 11.64 -15.92 -2.64
C GLN A 12 12.34 -17.00 -1.77
N ARG A 13 13.12 -17.89 -2.38
CA ARG A 13 13.91 -18.89 -1.64
C ARG A 13 14.95 -18.22 -0.74
N PHE A 14 15.72 -17.27 -1.28
CA PHE A 14 16.66 -16.47 -0.51
C PHE A 14 16.01 -15.84 0.73
N VAL A 15 14.87 -15.16 0.56
CA VAL A 15 14.17 -14.47 1.65
C VAL A 15 13.73 -15.46 2.73
N ASN A 16 13.14 -16.59 2.34
CA ASN A 16 12.68 -17.61 3.27
C ASN A 16 13.84 -18.25 4.05
N ASP A 17 14.93 -18.58 3.38
CA ASP A 17 16.10 -19.19 4.02
C ASP A 17 16.82 -18.20 4.95
N ALA A 18 17.02 -16.95 4.53
CA ALA A 18 17.62 -15.92 5.36
C ALA A 18 16.75 -15.59 6.57
N ARG A 19 15.42 -15.52 6.39
CA ARG A 19 14.46 -15.36 7.50
C ARG A 19 14.61 -16.48 8.52
N ARG A 20 14.62 -17.74 8.07
CA ARG A 20 14.77 -18.90 8.97
C ARG A 20 16.07 -18.83 9.77
N VAL A 21 17.20 -18.57 9.11
CA VAL A 21 18.51 -18.46 9.78
C VAL A 21 18.49 -17.37 10.87
N LEU A 22 17.89 -16.23 10.57
CA LEU A 22 17.80 -15.10 11.51
C LEU A 22 16.83 -15.39 12.67
N GLU A 23 15.64 -15.95 12.40
CA GLU A 23 14.66 -16.29 13.43
C GLU A 23 15.20 -17.35 14.40
N GLU A 24 15.86 -18.39 13.89
CA GLU A 24 16.53 -19.40 14.73
C GLU A 24 17.67 -18.79 15.58
N GLU A 25 18.46 -17.91 14.99
CA GLU A 25 19.55 -17.22 15.71
C GLU A 25 19.03 -16.31 16.82
N PHE A 26 18.02 -15.49 16.54
CA PHE A 26 17.45 -14.59 17.53
C PHE A 26 16.66 -15.32 18.61
N THR A 27 16.03 -16.43 18.29
CA THR A 27 15.42 -17.32 19.29
C THR A 27 16.48 -17.85 20.26
N ARG A 28 17.63 -18.31 19.76
CA ARG A 28 18.75 -18.76 20.60
C ARG A 28 19.35 -17.64 21.45
N GLN A 29 19.51 -16.43 20.89
CA GLN A 29 19.99 -15.28 21.66
C GLN A 29 19.01 -14.91 22.79
N LEU A 30 17.71 -14.84 22.50
CA LEU A 30 16.69 -14.55 23.52
C LEU A 30 16.73 -15.58 24.67
N GLN A 31 16.83 -16.87 24.33
CA GLN A 31 16.87 -17.95 25.32
C GLN A 31 18.15 -17.94 26.16
N ASN A 32 19.31 -17.93 25.50
CA ASN A 32 20.60 -18.17 26.15
C ASN A 32 21.17 -16.92 26.82
N ASP A 33 21.02 -15.77 26.17
CA ASP A 33 21.66 -14.52 26.62
C ASP A 33 20.69 -13.69 27.45
N TYR A 34 19.41 -13.64 27.06
CA TYR A 34 18.43 -12.71 27.64
C TYR A 34 17.37 -13.36 28.53
N GLY A 35 17.38 -14.69 28.68
CA GLY A 35 16.47 -15.45 29.54
C GLY A 35 15.00 -15.28 29.13
N MET A 36 14.72 -15.16 27.85
CA MET A 36 13.38 -14.99 27.27
C MET A 36 13.13 -16.13 26.30
N ASP A 37 12.15 -16.99 26.55
CA ASP A 37 11.87 -18.16 25.72
C ASP A 37 10.62 -17.96 24.86
N PRO A 38 10.76 -17.72 23.52
CA PRO A 38 9.63 -17.57 22.63
C PRO A 38 8.73 -18.81 22.54
N ASN A 39 9.25 -20.00 22.84
CA ASN A 39 8.49 -21.25 22.72
C ASN A 39 7.62 -21.51 23.96
N ALA A 40 8.13 -21.20 25.16
CA ALA A 40 7.42 -21.38 26.41
C ALA A 40 6.67 -20.11 26.87
N GLY A 41 7.01 -18.93 26.33
CA GLY A 41 6.52 -17.64 26.81
C GLY A 41 7.12 -17.21 28.16
N SER A 42 8.17 -17.89 28.63
CA SER A 42 8.78 -17.62 29.93
C SER A 42 9.82 -16.49 29.83
N VAL A 43 9.87 -15.66 30.88
CA VAL A 43 10.83 -14.56 30.99
C VAL A 43 11.47 -14.63 32.37
N ALA A 44 12.77 -14.87 32.42
CA ALA A 44 13.54 -14.90 33.65
C ALA A 44 13.74 -13.48 34.21
N GLU A 45 13.82 -13.38 35.53
CA GLU A 45 14.14 -12.14 36.23
C GLU A 45 15.49 -11.58 35.78
N LEU A 46 15.55 -10.29 35.45
CA LEU A 46 16.78 -9.67 34.95
C LEU A 46 17.95 -9.83 35.95
N ALA A 47 17.67 -9.78 37.25
CA ALA A 47 18.65 -9.98 38.31
C ALA A 47 19.26 -11.40 38.35
N SER A 48 18.60 -12.39 37.74
CA SER A 48 19.11 -13.77 37.65
C SER A 48 20.17 -13.96 36.56
N LEU A 49 20.25 -13.04 35.58
CA LEU A 49 21.20 -13.10 34.47
C LEU A 49 22.58 -12.55 34.89
N ARG A 50 23.33 -13.35 35.65
CA ARG A 50 24.65 -12.95 36.17
C ARG A 50 25.79 -13.03 35.14
N HIS A 51 25.57 -13.73 34.03
CA HIS A 51 26.58 -13.98 32.99
C HIS A 51 26.70 -12.86 31.94
N ILE A 52 25.74 -11.94 31.89
CA ILE A 52 25.71 -10.87 30.88
C ILE A 52 26.41 -9.59 31.35
N ASN A 53 27.08 -8.90 30.43
CA ASN A 53 27.72 -7.60 30.67
C ASN A 53 26.70 -6.44 30.68
N ASP A 54 27.16 -5.22 30.94
CA ASP A 54 26.28 -4.03 31.04
C ASP A 54 25.52 -3.72 29.74
N ALA A 55 26.17 -3.86 28.59
CA ALA A 55 25.53 -3.62 27.28
C ALA A 55 24.45 -4.67 26.96
N GLN A 56 24.72 -5.94 27.29
CA GLN A 56 23.75 -7.03 27.19
C GLN A 56 22.63 -6.86 28.19
N ARG A 57 22.92 -6.42 29.42
CA ARG A 57 21.91 -6.14 30.44
C ARG A 57 20.97 -5.02 30.02
N GLU A 58 21.48 -3.96 29.41
CA GLU A 58 20.66 -2.90 28.85
C GLU A 58 19.80 -3.41 27.69
N THR A 59 20.35 -4.25 26.81
CA THR A 59 19.58 -4.91 25.75
C THR A 59 18.47 -5.80 26.33
N ALA A 60 18.77 -6.58 27.36
CA ALA A 60 17.83 -7.43 28.07
C ALA A 60 16.67 -6.62 28.69
N ARG A 61 16.98 -5.43 29.22
CA ARG A 61 15.99 -4.47 29.74
C ARG A 61 15.10 -3.93 28.63
N ILE A 62 15.68 -3.43 27.53
CA ILE A 62 14.92 -2.90 26.38
C ILE A 62 14.00 -3.95 25.77
N LEU A 63 14.45 -5.20 25.63
CA LEU A 63 13.62 -6.29 25.10
C LEU A 63 12.43 -6.59 26.03
N ARG A 64 12.60 -6.50 27.34
CA ARG A 64 11.50 -6.63 28.32
C ARG A 64 10.54 -5.46 28.25
N ASP A 65 11.05 -4.22 28.15
CA ASP A 65 10.23 -3.02 27.94
C ASP A 65 9.40 -3.14 26.64
N THR A 66 10.00 -3.67 25.57
CA THR A 66 9.35 -3.92 24.28
C THR A 66 8.26 -4.99 24.40
N LEU A 67 8.53 -6.09 25.11
CA LEU A 67 7.54 -7.12 25.38
C LEU A 67 6.37 -6.57 26.21
N ALA A 68 6.66 -5.80 27.26
CA ALA A 68 5.65 -5.16 28.09
C ALA A 68 4.75 -4.25 27.26
N HIS A 69 5.35 -3.43 26.38
CA HIS A 69 4.62 -2.61 25.40
C HIS A 69 3.70 -3.44 24.50
N TYR A 70 4.19 -4.53 23.88
CA TYR A 70 3.37 -5.37 23.01
C TYR A 70 2.23 -6.11 23.72
N THR A 71 2.39 -6.40 25.00
CA THR A 71 1.36 -7.06 25.83
C THR A 71 0.44 -6.07 26.55
N ALA A 72 0.68 -4.76 26.47
CA ALA A 72 -0.01 -3.74 27.27
C ALA A 72 -1.52 -3.66 27.01
N SER A 73 -1.99 -3.98 25.80
CA SER A 73 -3.43 -4.00 25.48
C SER A 73 -4.15 -5.23 26.03
N GLY A 74 -3.42 -6.30 26.35
CA GLY A 74 -3.96 -7.61 26.70
C GLY A 74 -4.37 -8.48 25.51
N ASP A 75 -4.23 -8.00 24.27
CA ASP A 75 -4.59 -8.77 23.05
C ASP A 75 -3.56 -9.84 22.70
N MET A 76 -2.32 -9.67 23.16
CA MET A 76 -1.21 -10.61 22.94
C MET A 76 -0.68 -11.13 24.27
N ASN A 77 -0.44 -12.44 24.34
CA ASN A 77 0.27 -13.04 25.46
C ASN A 77 1.81 -12.93 25.26
N ALA A 78 2.57 -13.27 26.31
CA ALA A 78 4.03 -13.17 26.28
C ALA A 78 4.66 -14.00 25.15
N MET A 79 4.15 -15.21 24.87
CA MET A 79 4.64 -16.06 23.79
C MET A 79 4.46 -15.39 22.41
N GLN A 80 3.28 -14.84 22.14
CA GLN A 80 2.99 -14.10 20.91
C GLN A 80 3.83 -12.81 20.81
N GLY A 81 4.04 -12.12 21.93
CA GLY A 81 4.90 -10.94 22.00
C GLY A 81 6.37 -11.26 21.69
N LEU A 82 6.90 -12.35 22.23
CA LEU A 82 8.27 -12.82 21.97
C LEU A 82 8.45 -13.27 20.52
N ASP A 83 7.50 -14.03 19.97
CA ASP A 83 7.49 -14.40 18.54
C ASP A 83 7.50 -13.16 17.64
N ARG A 84 6.69 -12.15 17.98
CA ARG A 84 6.69 -10.86 17.28
C ARG A 84 8.05 -10.18 17.34
N ILE A 85 8.71 -10.14 18.51
CA ILE A 85 10.05 -9.56 18.65
C ILE A 85 11.04 -10.27 17.72
N VAL A 86 11.12 -11.61 17.75
CA VAL A 86 12.02 -12.41 16.89
C VAL A 86 11.82 -12.08 15.42
N ARG A 87 10.56 -12.10 14.97
CA ARG A 87 10.19 -11.84 13.59
C ARG A 87 10.55 -10.43 13.14
N GLU A 88 10.35 -9.42 13.99
CA GLU A 88 10.70 -8.04 13.70
C GLU A 88 12.23 -7.82 13.66
N GLN A 89 13.00 -8.45 14.56
CA GLN A 89 14.46 -8.42 14.48
C GLN A 89 14.96 -9.02 13.16
N ALA A 90 14.45 -10.21 12.81
CA ALA A 90 14.79 -10.91 11.57
C ALA A 90 14.44 -10.07 10.34
N PHE A 91 13.26 -9.46 10.34
CA PHE A 91 12.84 -8.55 9.28
C PHE A 91 13.80 -7.37 9.14
N THR A 92 14.06 -6.65 10.23
CA THR A 92 14.88 -5.43 10.18
C THR A 92 16.31 -5.74 9.75
N VAL A 93 16.94 -6.79 10.27
CA VAL A 93 18.31 -7.16 9.89
C VAL A 93 18.41 -7.62 8.44
N LEU A 94 17.46 -8.43 7.95
CA LEU A 94 17.43 -8.84 6.55
C LEU A 94 17.34 -7.62 5.62
N ASN A 95 16.45 -6.68 5.95
CA ASN A 95 16.27 -5.48 5.12
C ASN A 95 17.45 -4.51 5.21
N ARG A 96 18.15 -4.41 6.35
CA ARG A 96 19.42 -3.66 6.45
C ARG A 96 20.47 -4.23 5.50
N LEU A 97 20.69 -5.54 5.55
CA LEU A 97 21.69 -6.19 4.71
C LEU A 97 21.32 -6.11 3.22
N ALA A 98 20.05 -6.31 2.89
CA ALA A 98 19.52 -6.12 1.53
C ALA A 98 19.72 -4.68 1.04
N ALA A 99 19.42 -3.68 1.87
CA ALA A 99 19.60 -2.28 1.55
C ALA A 99 21.07 -1.93 1.29
N LEU A 100 22.00 -2.42 2.12
CA LEU A 100 23.44 -2.27 1.87
C LEU A 100 23.83 -2.91 0.53
N ARG A 101 23.39 -4.15 0.28
CA ARG A 101 23.71 -4.86 -0.96
C ARG A 101 23.18 -4.15 -2.21
N MET A 102 21.97 -3.56 -2.12
CA MET A 102 21.39 -2.73 -3.18
C MET A 102 22.18 -1.44 -3.39
N ALA A 103 22.57 -0.76 -2.29
CA ALA A 103 23.38 0.45 -2.37
C ALA A 103 24.74 0.19 -3.05
N GLU A 104 25.37 -0.95 -2.75
CA GLU A 104 26.61 -1.39 -3.41
C GLU A 104 26.43 -1.64 -4.91
N ALA A 105 25.40 -2.41 -5.27
CA ALA A 105 25.12 -2.74 -6.67
C ALA A 105 24.83 -1.50 -7.52
N ARG A 106 24.41 -0.40 -6.89
CA ARG A 106 24.11 0.89 -7.52
C ARG A 106 25.25 1.91 -7.40
N GLY A 107 26.40 1.52 -6.86
CA GLY A 107 27.55 2.42 -6.69
C GLY A 107 27.31 3.56 -5.68
N LEU A 108 26.34 3.39 -4.78
CA LEU A 108 26.01 4.36 -3.72
C LEU A 108 26.84 4.13 -2.45
N LEU A 109 27.28 2.89 -2.23
CA LEU A 109 28.06 2.46 -1.08
C LEU A 109 29.30 1.69 -1.55
N VAL A 110 30.43 1.90 -0.88
CA VAL A 110 31.62 1.06 -1.08
C VAL A 110 31.27 -0.36 -0.63
N GLU A 111 31.66 -1.37 -1.43
CA GLU A 111 31.39 -2.78 -1.12
C GLU A 111 31.66 -3.11 0.36
N SER A 112 30.60 -3.46 1.07
CA SER A 112 30.53 -3.69 2.52
C SER A 112 30.07 -5.12 2.84
N VAL A 113 29.07 -5.63 2.13
CA VAL A 113 28.47 -6.98 2.30
C VAL A 113 28.71 -7.90 1.11
N GLY A 114 28.94 -7.36 -0.09
CA GLY A 114 29.06 -8.10 -1.37
C GLY A 114 30.09 -9.23 -1.43
N ASN A 115 31.07 -9.25 -0.52
CA ASN A 115 32.13 -10.25 -0.43
C ASN A 115 32.48 -10.64 1.03
N GLY A 116 31.54 -10.44 1.96
CA GLY A 116 31.75 -10.71 3.38
C GLY A 116 33.03 -10.06 3.92
N PHE A 117 33.89 -10.83 4.57
CA PHE A 117 35.16 -10.33 5.10
C PHE A 117 36.14 -9.84 4.02
N GLN A 118 35.95 -10.15 2.74
CA GLN A 118 36.79 -9.64 1.66
C GLN A 118 36.22 -8.36 1.01
N ALA A 119 35.10 -7.86 1.51
CA ALA A 119 34.51 -6.62 1.05
C ALA A 119 35.51 -5.45 1.16
N LYS A 120 35.68 -4.68 0.08
CA LYS A 120 36.69 -3.61 -0.01
C LYS A 120 36.58 -2.59 1.13
N GLY A 121 35.36 -2.20 1.48
CA GLY A 121 35.10 -1.23 2.55
C GLY A 121 35.55 -1.75 3.91
N PHE A 122 35.25 -3.02 4.21
CA PHE A 122 35.74 -3.65 5.44
C PHE A 122 37.26 -3.80 5.43
N GLN A 123 37.87 -4.20 4.32
CA GLN A 123 39.33 -4.34 4.23
C GLN A 123 40.06 -3.01 4.49
N LEU A 124 39.51 -1.89 4.02
CA LEU A 124 40.03 -0.56 4.33
C LEU A 124 39.85 -0.22 5.82
N TYR A 125 38.67 -0.48 6.37
CA TYR A 125 38.36 -0.24 7.78
C TYR A 125 39.26 -1.06 8.71
N ALA A 126 39.41 -2.35 8.45
CA ALA A 126 40.24 -3.27 9.24
C ALA A 126 41.72 -2.87 9.24
N ARG A 127 42.25 -2.39 8.11
CA ARG A 127 43.63 -1.86 8.05
C ARG A 127 43.84 -0.65 8.94
N LEU A 128 42.84 0.23 9.04
CA LEU A 128 42.90 1.41 9.89
C LEU A 128 42.70 1.06 11.37
N ALA A 129 41.79 0.13 11.67
CA ALA A 129 41.47 -0.29 13.03
C ALA A 129 42.55 -1.20 13.67
N GLY A 130 43.34 -1.90 12.85
CA GLY A 130 44.34 -2.86 13.31
C GLY A 130 43.71 -3.99 14.14
N THR A 131 44.38 -4.39 15.22
CA THR A 131 43.89 -5.43 16.14
C THR A 131 43.00 -4.88 17.26
N GLY A 132 42.68 -3.58 17.24
CA GLY A 132 41.97 -2.91 18.34
C GLY A 132 40.51 -3.32 18.51
N LEU A 133 39.91 -3.99 17.52
CA LEU A 133 38.50 -4.37 17.49
C LEU A 133 38.26 -5.88 17.69
N GLY A 134 39.27 -6.63 18.13
CA GLY A 134 39.16 -8.06 18.40
C GLY A 134 39.36 -8.93 17.15
N GLU A 135 38.69 -10.07 17.12
CA GLU A 135 38.75 -11.01 16.00
C GLU A 135 38.08 -10.45 14.74
N THR A 136 38.37 -11.04 13.58
CA THR A 136 37.86 -10.57 12.28
C THR A 136 36.33 -10.41 12.26
N GLY A 137 35.60 -11.34 12.86
CA GLY A 137 34.13 -11.28 12.96
C GLY A 137 33.63 -10.09 13.78
N ASP A 138 34.29 -9.79 14.92
CA ASP A 138 33.96 -8.65 15.75
C ASP A 138 34.28 -7.33 15.04
N ALA A 139 35.45 -7.22 14.43
CA ALA A 139 35.84 -6.06 13.65
C ALA A 139 34.87 -5.80 12.49
N TYR A 140 34.42 -6.86 11.81
CA TYR A 140 33.44 -6.75 10.72
C TYR A 140 32.07 -6.30 11.20
N ARG A 141 31.61 -6.80 12.35
CA ARG A 141 30.36 -6.33 12.98
C ARG A 141 30.44 -4.85 13.36
N VAL A 142 31.54 -4.40 13.95
CA VAL A 142 31.75 -2.98 14.29
C VAL A 142 31.78 -2.11 13.03
N TYR A 143 32.40 -2.60 11.94
CA TYR A 143 32.35 -1.93 10.65
C TYR A 143 30.92 -1.76 10.13
N LEU A 144 30.13 -2.84 10.08
CA LEU A 144 28.73 -2.76 9.64
C LEU A 144 27.90 -1.82 10.51
N PHE A 145 28.13 -1.81 11.84
CA PHE A 145 27.49 -0.85 12.73
C PHE A 145 27.88 0.59 12.43
N SER A 146 29.12 0.85 12.04
CA SER A 146 29.56 2.19 11.62
C SER A 146 28.83 2.64 10.34
N VAL A 147 28.64 1.73 9.39
CA VAL A 147 27.85 2.00 8.17
C VAL A 147 26.37 2.24 8.51
N PHE A 148 25.81 1.48 9.45
CA PHE A 148 24.45 1.72 9.91
C PHE A 148 24.29 3.08 10.59
N ASP A 149 25.22 3.46 11.45
CA ASP A 149 25.19 4.76 12.15
C ASP A 149 25.27 5.94 11.16
N GLU A 150 25.99 5.79 10.05
CA GLU A 150 26.01 6.78 8.96
C GLU A 150 24.65 6.86 8.24
N LEU A 151 24.09 5.72 7.81
CA LEU A 151 22.81 5.68 7.10
C LEU A 151 21.60 6.03 7.98
N ALA A 152 21.72 5.88 9.30
CA ALA A 152 20.68 6.25 10.26
C ALA A 152 20.41 7.76 10.31
N GLN A 153 21.32 8.60 9.78
CA GLN A 153 21.06 10.05 9.68
C GLN A 153 19.90 10.36 8.73
N ASP A 154 19.80 9.63 7.61
CA ASP A 154 18.71 9.79 6.65
C ASP A 154 17.56 8.80 6.89
N LEU A 155 17.87 7.58 7.32
CA LEU A 155 16.93 6.47 7.45
C LEU A 155 16.97 5.83 8.85
N PRO A 156 16.69 6.61 9.92
CA PRO A 156 16.77 6.11 11.29
C PRO A 156 15.81 4.93 11.52
N GLY A 157 14.63 4.97 10.89
CA GLY A 157 13.63 3.92 11.03
C GLY A 157 14.13 2.53 10.64
N LEU A 158 15.09 2.41 9.71
CA LEU A 158 15.71 1.14 9.33
C LEU A 158 17.06 0.93 9.98
N PHE A 159 17.96 1.92 9.94
CA PHE A 159 19.38 1.72 10.26
C PHE A 159 19.77 2.02 11.70
N ASP A 160 18.91 2.65 12.51
CA ASP A 160 19.22 2.85 13.93
C ASP A 160 19.39 1.49 14.64
N ARG A 161 20.64 1.11 14.92
CA ARG A 161 20.96 -0.15 15.60
C ARG A 161 20.57 -0.17 17.08
N TYR A 162 20.17 0.98 17.62
CA TYR A 162 19.63 1.11 18.96
C TYR A 162 18.10 1.00 18.98
N SER A 163 17.44 0.99 17.82
CA SER A 163 16.02 0.70 17.66
C SER A 163 15.66 -0.68 18.24
N PRO A 164 14.52 -0.81 18.93
CA PRO A 164 14.07 -2.03 19.58
C PRO A 164 13.64 -3.07 18.53
N GLN A 165 13.18 -2.66 17.34
CA GLN A 165 12.82 -3.58 16.26
C GLN A 165 14.05 -4.10 15.48
N GLY A 166 15.25 -3.56 15.76
CA GLY A 166 16.51 -3.96 15.13
C GLY A 166 17.68 -3.97 16.11
N ARG A 167 17.41 -4.30 17.37
CA ARG A 167 18.38 -4.30 18.47
C ARG A 167 19.30 -5.50 18.44
N LEU A 168 18.76 -6.66 18.07
CA LEU A 168 19.56 -7.88 17.92
C LEU A 168 20.28 -7.88 16.58
N PHE A 169 21.47 -8.48 16.57
CA PHE A 169 22.27 -8.68 15.38
C PHE A 169 22.85 -10.10 15.38
N PRO A 170 22.87 -10.81 14.24
CA PRO A 170 23.29 -12.20 14.20
C PRO A 170 24.76 -12.33 14.63
N ARG A 171 25.07 -13.40 15.35
CA ARG A 171 26.47 -13.80 15.58
C ARG A 171 27.12 -14.27 14.28
N GLU A 172 28.44 -14.32 14.28
CA GLU A 172 29.27 -14.56 13.09
C GLU A 172 28.78 -15.74 12.24
N ALA A 173 28.53 -16.90 12.84
CA ALA A 173 28.09 -18.09 12.10
C ALA A 173 26.78 -17.89 11.33
N ALA A 174 25.79 -17.22 11.94
CA ALA A 174 24.53 -16.91 11.28
C ALA A 174 24.68 -15.79 10.25
N LEU A 175 25.50 -14.77 10.57
CA LEU A 175 25.80 -13.67 9.66
C LEU A 175 26.46 -14.17 8.36
N LEU A 176 27.46 -15.04 8.47
CA LEU A 176 28.14 -15.63 7.30
C LEU A 176 27.20 -16.49 6.44
N GLN A 177 26.26 -17.20 7.05
CA GLN A 177 25.23 -17.93 6.31
C GLN A 177 24.33 -16.98 5.52
N VAL A 178 23.84 -15.91 6.16
CA VAL A 178 23.01 -14.90 5.49
C VAL A 178 23.81 -14.19 4.38
N LEU A 179 25.09 -13.89 4.60
CA LEU A 179 25.96 -13.29 3.59
C LEU A 179 26.27 -14.24 2.43
N THR A 180 26.27 -15.55 2.66
CA THR A 180 26.38 -16.52 1.56
C THR A 180 25.12 -16.47 0.71
N LEU A 181 23.94 -16.46 1.36
CA LEU A 181 22.65 -16.39 0.69
C LEU A 181 22.47 -15.07 -0.10
N ILE A 182 22.87 -13.92 0.46
CA ILE A 182 22.69 -12.61 -0.18
C ILE A 182 23.60 -12.40 -1.40
N ASN A 183 24.75 -13.09 -1.42
CA ASN A 183 25.75 -13.00 -2.47
C ASN A 183 25.68 -14.15 -3.48
N ASP A 184 24.61 -14.94 -3.45
CA ASP A 184 24.38 -15.98 -4.44
C ASP A 184 24.30 -15.38 -5.86
N ALA A 185 25.00 -16.00 -6.80
CA ALA A 185 25.06 -15.55 -8.18
C ALA A 185 23.68 -15.53 -8.85
N ASP A 186 22.75 -16.38 -8.42
CA ASP A 186 21.40 -16.48 -8.97
C ASP A 186 20.53 -15.24 -8.69
N ILE A 187 20.85 -14.45 -7.66
CA ILE A 187 20.11 -13.24 -7.29
C ILE A 187 20.94 -11.96 -7.49
N ALA A 188 22.22 -12.07 -7.84
CA ALA A 188 23.13 -10.93 -8.01
C ALA A 188 22.58 -9.82 -8.94
N PRO A 189 21.94 -10.12 -10.10
CA PRO A 189 21.37 -9.09 -10.98
C PRO A 189 20.19 -8.32 -10.36
N LEU A 190 19.56 -8.85 -9.33
CA LEU A 190 18.39 -8.23 -8.71
C LEU A 190 18.75 -7.01 -7.87
N TRP A 191 19.98 -6.92 -7.35
CA TRP A 191 20.36 -5.85 -6.44
C TRP A 191 20.37 -4.46 -7.09
N SER A 192 20.46 -4.38 -8.41
CA SER A 192 20.31 -3.12 -9.18
C SER A 192 18.86 -2.74 -9.48
N GLU A 193 17.90 -3.67 -9.37
CA GLU A 193 16.50 -3.43 -9.70
C GLU A 193 15.76 -2.72 -8.54
N ASP A 194 14.91 -1.74 -8.87
CA ASP A 194 14.21 -0.90 -7.88
C ASP A 194 13.16 -1.66 -7.06
N GLU A 195 12.55 -2.67 -7.67
CA GLU A 195 11.45 -3.44 -7.08
C GLU A 195 11.93 -4.48 -6.05
N THR A 196 13.23 -4.79 -6.01
CA THR A 196 13.80 -5.91 -5.23
C THR A 196 13.44 -5.85 -3.76
N ILE A 197 13.52 -4.67 -3.14
CA ILE A 197 13.19 -4.52 -1.72
C ILE A 197 11.69 -4.74 -1.45
N GLY A 198 10.82 -4.35 -2.38
CA GLY A 198 9.39 -4.60 -2.30
C GLY A 198 9.07 -6.09 -2.38
N TRP A 199 9.78 -6.83 -3.24
CA TRP A 199 9.67 -8.29 -3.32
C TRP A 199 10.19 -8.98 -2.06
N ILE A 200 11.29 -8.50 -1.46
CA ILE A 200 11.80 -9.01 -0.17
C ILE A 200 10.73 -8.87 0.92
N TYR A 201 10.08 -7.70 1.01
CA TYR A 201 8.96 -7.49 1.92
C TYR A 201 7.79 -8.46 1.67
N GLN A 202 7.35 -8.62 0.42
CA GLN A 202 6.23 -9.53 0.08
C GLN A 202 6.55 -11.01 0.36
N TYR A 203 7.79 -11.43 0.13
CA TYR A 203 8.22 -12.81 0.34
C TYR A 203 8.55 -13.14 1.78
N PHE A 204 8.74 -12.12 2.63
CA PHE A 204 8.99 -12.34 4.06
C PHE A 204 7.85 -13.10 4.74
N ASN A 205 6.59 -12.89 4.33
CA ASN A 205 5.45 -13.67 4.81
C ASN A 205 5.17 -14.84 3.84
N SER A 206 5.10 -16.07 4.37
CA SER A 206 4.97 -17.28 3.54
C SER A 206 3.62 -17.37 2.83
N LYS A 207 3.55 -18.14 1.72
CA LYS A 207 2.28 -18.34 0.99
C LYS A 207 1.32 -19.22 1.80
N GLU A 208 1.88 -20.13 2.58
CA GLU A 208 1.19 -21.05 3.48
C GLU A 208 0.49 -20.29 4.61
N GLU A 209 1.17 -19.32 5.22
CA GLU A 209 0.59 -18.46 6.26
C GLU A 209 -0.58 -17.63 5.71
N ARG A 210 -0.41 -17.05 4.52
CA ARG A 210 -1.48 -16.32 3.81
C ARG A 210 -2.69 -17.21 3.54
N LYS A 211 -2.47 -18.43 3.07
CA LYS A 211 -3.54 -19.40 2.79
C LYS A 211 -4.27 -19.81 4.07
N ALA A 212 -3.53 -20.15 5.12
CA ALA A 212 -4.10 -20.55 6.41
C ALA A 212 -4.99 -19.45 7.02
N MET A 213 -4.60 -18.18 6.90
CA MET A 213 -5.43 -17.06 7.34
C MET A 213 -6.76 -16.99 6.56
N ARG A 214 -6.71 -17.11 5.22
CA ARG A 214 -7.92 -17.06 4.37
C ARG A 214 -8.86 -18.23 4.65
N ASP A 215 -8.32 -19.43 4.83
CA ASP A 215 -9.10 -20.63 5.12
C ASP A 215 -9.78 -20.53 6.52
N ALA A 216 -9.17 -19.82 7.47
CA ALA A 216 -9.71 -19.66 8.82
C ALA A 216 -10.91 -18.70 8.91
N SER A 217 -11.00 -17.68 8.04
CA SER A 217 -12.11 -16.71 8.05
C SER A 217 -12.17 -15.92 6.76
N GLN A 218 -13.38 -15.66 6.24
CA GLN A 218 -13.61 -14.78 5.10
C GLN A 218 -13.15 -13.34 5.40
N ALA A 219 -13.61 -12.74 6.50
CA ALA A 219 -13.15 -11.41 6.96
C ALA A 219 -11.83 -11.50 7.75
N PRO A 220 -10.92 -10.53 7.61
CA PRO A 220 -9.70 -10.47 8.42
C PRO A 220 -10.04 -10.22 9.89
N ARG A 221 -9.27 -10.86 10.78
CA ARG A 221 -9.49 -10.76 12.24
C ARG A 221 -8.84 -9.53 12.87
N ASN A 222 -7.76 -9.02 12.28
CA ASN A 222 -6.98 -7.88 12.78
C ASN A 222 -6.18 -7.22 11.63
N SER A 223 -5.51 -6.12 11.93
CA SER A 223 -4.64 -5.38 10.99
C SER A 223 -3.58 -6.26 10.32
N ARG A 224 -2.92 -7.16 11.06
CA ARG A 224 -1.91 -8.09 10.52
C ARG A 224 -2.48 -8.98 9.43
N GLU A 225 -3.64 -9.59 9.67
CA GLU A 225 -4.29 -10.41 8.64
C GLU A 225 -4.74 -9.61 7.44
N LEU A 226 -5.27 -8.40 7.67
CA LEU A 226 -5.67 -7.51 6.58
C LEU A 226 -4.48 -7.17 5.68
N ALA A 227 -3.33 -6.80 6.27
CA ALA A 227 -2.10 -6.51 5.55
C ALA A 227 -1.59 -7.75 4.79
N VAL A 228 -1.38 -8.87 5.49
CA VAL A 228 -0.79 -10.09 4.92
C VAL A 228 -1.65 -10.66 3.78
N ARG A 229 -2.99 -10.59 3.88
CA ARG A 229 -3.90 -11.06 2.83
C ARG A 229 -3.88 -10.19 1.57
N ASN A 230 -3.48 -8.92 1.67
CA ASN A 230 -3.53 -7.91 0.61
C ASN A 230 -2.14 -7.44 0.11
N GLN A 231 -1.05 -8.10 0.52
CA GLN A 231 0.29 -7.85 0.01
C GLN A 231 0.46 -8.36 -1.43
N PHE A 232 0.00 -7.57 -2.40
CA PHE A 232 0.14 -7.86 -3.84
C PHE A 232 0.94 -6.77 -4.55
N PHE A 233 2.00 -7.18 -5.24
CA PHE A 233 2.75 -6.29 -6.11
C PHE A 233 1.94 -5.88 -7.34
N THR A 234 1.93 -4.58 -7.65
CA THR A 234 1.31 -4.05 -8.87
C THR A 234 2.33 -4.07 -10.00
N PRO A 235 2.05 -4.71 -11.15
CA PRO A 235 2.97 -4.74 -12.29
C PRO A 235 3.32 -3.35 -12.79
N ARG A 236 4.58 -3.17 -13.24
CA ARG A 236 5.12 -1.89 -13.70
C ARG A 236 4.23 -1.18 -14.74
N TYR A 237 3.72 -1.89 -15.74
CA TYR A 237 2.88 -1.26 -16.77
C TYR A 237 1.56 -0.69 -16.21
N VAL A 238 1.01 -1.28 -15.14
CA VAL A 238 -0.18 -0.75 -14.45
C VAL A 238 0.19 0.48 -13.64
N VAL A 239 1.34 0.45 -12.97
CA VAL A 239 1.87 1.62 -12.25
C VAL A 239 2.07 2.79 -13.20
N GLU A 240 2.78 2.57 -14.30
CA GLU A 240 3.05 3.59 -15.30
C GLU A 240 1.74 4.10 -15.93
N PHE A 241 0.80 3.22 -16.30
CA PHE A 241 -0.51 3.63 -16.80
C PHE A 241 -1.28 4.54 -15.83
N LEU A 242 -1.36 4.16 -14.55
CA LEU A 242 -2.12 4.92 -13.55
C LEU A 242 -1.47 6.26 -13.24
N VAL A 243 -0.14 6.32 -13.09
CA VAL A 243 0.57 7.56 -12.78
C VAL A 243 0.64 8.49 -14.01
N ASP A 244 0.86 7.95 -15.21
CA ASP A 244 0.85 8.70 -16.47
C ASP A 244 -0.51 9.39 -16.64
N ASN A 245 -1.61 8.65 -16.44
CA ASN A 245 -2.96 9.18 -16.62
C ASN A 245 -3.54 9.87 -15.37
N THR A 246 -2.72 10.13 -14.36
CA THR A 246 -3.09 10.96 -13.19
C THR A 246 -2.15 12.14 -13.03
N LEU A 247 -0.92 11.94 -12.51
CA LEU A 247 0.08 13.00 -12.34
C LEU A 247 0.56 13.53 -13.70
N GLY A 248 0.93 12.63 -14.61
CA GLY A 248 1.37 13.02 -15.96
C GLY A 248 0.28 13.79 -16.70
N ARG A 249 -0.96 13.30 -16.64
CA ARG A 249 -2.14 13.95 -17.22
C ARG A 249 -2.40 15.33 -16.62
N LEU A 250 -2.32 15.46 -15.29
CA LEU A 250 -2.53 16.73 -14.61
C LEU A 250 -1.54 17.79 -15.10
N TRP A 251 -0.26 17.43 -15.23
CA TRP A 251 0.78 18.35 -15.71
C TRP A 251 0.72 18.61 -17.22
N PHE A 252 0.41 17.59 -18.02
CA PHE A 252 0.16 17.72 -19.46
C PHE A 252 -0.98 18.70 -19.75
N ASN A 253 -2.09 18.62 -18.99
CA ASN A 253 -3.19 19.56 -19.14
C ASN A 253 -2.77 20.97 -18.73
N ALA A 254 -2.07 21.14 -17.59
CA ALA A 254 -1.65 22.44 -17.09
C ALA A 254 -0.71 23.18 -18.05
N THR A 255 0.16 22.46 -18.76
CA THR A 255 1.11 23.00 -19.74
C THR A 255 0.51 23.20 -21.13
N GLY A 256 -0.79 22.91 -21.33
CA GLY A 256 -1.40 22.93 -22.66
C GLY A 256 -0.78 21.92 -23.62
N GLY A 257 -0.24 20.82 -23.09
CA GLY A 257 0.44 19.76 -23.82
C GLY A 257 1.89 20.06 -24.18
N ALA A 258 2.42 21.22 -23.80
CA ALA A 258 3.82 21.62 -24.01
C ALA A 258 4.73 21.14 -22.86
N THR A 259 4.86 19.83 -22.72
CA THR A 259 5.69 19.18 -21.68
C THR A 259 6.45 17.98 -22.27
N GLY A 260 7.67 17.75 -21.78
CA GLY A 260 8.46 16.55 -22.09
C GLY A 260 7.81 15.26 -21.58
N LEU A 261 6.86 15.35 -20.63
CA LEU A 261 6.08 14.20 -20.19
C LEU A 261 5.24 13.58 -21.31
N ARG A 262 4.88 14.35 -22.35
CA ARG A 262 4.13 13.83 -23.51
C ARG A 262 4.84 12.65 -24.18
N ASP A 263 6.17 12.74 -24.28
CA ASP A 263 7.00 11.73 -24.95
C ASP A 263 7.52 10.68 -23.95
N ARG A 264 7.77 11.08 -22.70
CA ARG A 264 8.24 10.18 -21.64
C ARG A 264 7.16 9.20 -21.16
N CYS A 265 5.92 9.68 -20.98
CA CYS A 265 4.80 8.88 -20.48
C CYS A 265 4.20 8.03 -21.59
N GLN A 266 4.72 6.82 -21.77
CA GLN A 266 4.31 5.91 -22.84
C GLN A 266 2.80 5.57 -22.78
N TYR A 267 2.22 5.47 -21.58
CA TYR A 267 0.80 5.14 -21.39
C TYR A 267 -0.09 6.38 -21.26
N LEU A 268 0.46 7.59 -21.19
CA LEU A 268 -0.34 8.81 -21.17
C LEU A 268 -1.22 8.82 -22.40
N LEU A 269 -2.54 8.79 -22.21
CA LEU A 269 -3.46 8.93 -23.33
C LEU A 269 -3.35 10.35 -23.87
N VAL A 270 -3.36 10.50 -25.18
CA VAL A 270 -3.48 11.79 -25.85
C VAL A 270 -4.37 11.55 -27.06
N LYS A 271 -5.53 12.21 -27.12
CA LYS A 271 -6.42 12.06 -28.28
C LYS A 271 -5.81 12.82 -29.46
N PRO A 272 -6.01 12.36 -30.72
CA PRO A 272 -5.36 12.97 -31.90
C PRO A 272 -5.63 14.47 -32.07
N ASP A 273 -6.84 14.90 -31.66
CA ASP A 273 -7.38 16.25 -31.73
C ASP A 273 -7.33 16.98 -30.37
N GLU A 274 -6.66 16.41 -29.36
CA GLU A 274 -6.59 16.98 -28.03
C GLU A 274 -5.71 18.22 -27.99
N THR A 275 -6.31 19.36 -27.68
CA THR A 275 -5.62 20.64 -27.49
C THR A 275 -6.01 21.21 -26.12
N PRO A 276 -5.38 20.71 -25.03
CA PRO A 276 -5.72 21.19 -23.70
C PRO A 276 -5.36 22.67 -23.58
N GLN A 277 -6.20 23.42 -22.88
CA GLN A 277 -5.95 24.84 -22.63
C GLN A 277 -4.87 24.97 -21.56
N ALA A 278 -3.77 25.66 -21.90
CA ALA A 278 -2.71 25.95 -20.94
C ALA A 278 -3.24 26.78 -19.76
N ALA A 279 -2.76 26.46 -18.57
CA ALA A 279 -3.05 27.24 -17.37
C ALA A 279 -2.44 28.64 -17.49
N THR A 280 -3.11 29.64 -16.91
CA THR A 280 -2.59 31.02 -16.84
C THR A 280 -1.36 31.12 -15.95
N LYS A 281 -1.27 30.27 -14.93
CA LYS A 281 -0.10 30.05 -14.09
C LYS A 281 0.11 28.55 -13.92
N LEU A 282 1.33 28.08 -14.11
CA LEU A 282 1.69 26.73 -13.71
C LEU A 282 1.75 26.63 -12.19
N ARG A 283 1.34 25.49 -11.65
CA ARG A 283 1.40 25.25 -10.22
C ARG A 283 2.84 25.08 -9.78
N ASP A 284 3.21 25.71 -8.67
CA ASP A 284 4.51 25.48 -8.05
C ASP A 284 4.59 24.00 -7.62
N PRO A 285 5.58 23.24 -8.11
CA PRO A 285 5.68 21.81 -7.81
C PRO A 285 5.79 21.52 -6.31
N ARG A 286 6.33 22.42 -5.49
CA ARG A 286 6.39 22.26 -4.01
C ARG A 286 5.00 22.23 -3.36
N THR A 287 3.95 22.59 -4.10
CA THR A 287 2.56 22.55 -3.64
C THR A 287 1.73 21.42 -4.23
N LEU A 288 2.29 20.65 -5.18
CA LEU A 288 1.64 19.49 -5.82
C LEU A 288 1.80 18.24 -4.97
N LYS A 289 0.70 17.66 -4.50
CA LYS A 289 0.72 16.54 -3.55
C LYS A 289 0.12 15.27 -4.17
N LEU A 290 0.88 14.17 -4.11
CA LEU A 290 0.48 12.82 -4.48
C LEU A 290 0.40 11.93 -3.24
N LEU A 291 -0.72 11.22 -3.06
CA LEU A 291 -0.89 10.24 -2.00
C LEU A 291 -1.08 8.83 -2.55
N ASP A 292 -0.33 7.89 -1.96
CA ASP A 292 -0.65 6.47 -1.97
C ASP A 292 -1.16 6.05 -0.58
N PRO A 293 -2.47 5.81 -0.41
CA PRO A 293 -3.12 5.54 0.87
C PRO A 293 -2.94 4.09 1.37
N ALA A 294 -2.34 3.21 0.56
CA ALA A 294 -2.07 1.81 0.89
C ALA A 294 -0.72 1.42 0.25
N CYS A 295 0.34 2.11 0.68
CA CYS A 295 1.51 2.30 -0.18
C CYS A 295 2.42 1.09 -0.35
N GLY A 296 2.40 0.12 0.57
CA GLY A 296 3.32 -1.02 0.52
C GLY A 296 4.77 -0.54 0.41
N SER A 297 5.43 -0.87 -0.71
CA SER A 297 6.81 -0.45 -1.02
C SER A 297 6.93 0.86 -1.80
N MET A 298 5.84 1.62 -1.92
CA MET A 298 5.76 2.91 -2.63
C MET A 298 6.00 2.81 -4.15
N HIS A 299 5.58 1.72 -4.80
CA HIS A 299 5.87 1.52 -6.23
C HIS A 299 5.33 2.67 -7.11
N PHE A 300 4.13 3.19 -6.82
CA PHE A 300 3.57 4.35 -7.52
C PHE A 300 4.39 5.62 -7.26
N GLY A 301 4.79 5.87 -6.01
CA GLY A 301 5.63 7.01 -5.67
C GLY A 301 7.01 6.97 -6.33
N LEU A 302 7.61 5.78 -6.48
CA LEU A 302 8.92 5.64 -7.16
C LEU A 302 8.88 6.07 -8.63
N TYR A 303 7.80 5.76 -9.35
CA TYR A 303 7.62 6.22 -10.73
C TYR A 303 7.15 7.68 -10.79
N ALA A 304 6.33 8.12 -9.83
CA ALA A 304 5.96 9.53 -9.71
C ALA A 304 7.16 10.44 -9.43
N PHE A 305 8.16 9.97 -8.68
CA PHE A 305 9.41 10.70 -8.40
C PHE A 305 10.11 11.13 -9.70
N ASP A 306 10.18 10.20 -10.65
CA ASP A 306 10.78 10.40 -11.96
C ASP A 306 10.03 11.47 -12.77
N LEU A 307 8.69 11.52 -12.65
CA LEU A 307 7.85 12.53 -13.30
C LEU A 307 8.00 13.88 -12.61
N PHE A 308 8.01 13.91 -11.27
CA PHE A 308 8.24 15.13 -10.52
C PHE A 308 9.58 15.78 -10.86
N THR A 309 10.64 14.99 -11.10
CA THR A 309 11.93 15.53 -11.53
C THR A 309 11.81 16.36 -12.82
N GLU A 310 10.99 15.92 -13.78
CA GLU A 310 10.69 16.69 -14.99
C GLU A 310 9.83 17.91 -14.69
N ILE A 311 8.78 17.75 -13.88
CA ILE A 311 7.88 18.83 -13.45
C ILE A 311 8.66 19.98 -12.79
N TYR A 312 9.62 19.68 -11.91
CA TYR A 312 10.49 20.68 -11.28
C TYR A 312 11.37 21.41 -12.29
N ARG A 313 11.93 20.70 -13.27
CA ARG A 313 12.73 21.31 -14.35
C ARG A 313 11.88 22.26 -15.19
N GLU A 314 10.69 21.83 -15.61
CA GLU A 314 9.77 22.66 -16.40
C GLU A 314 9.26 23.87 -15.61
N ALA A 315 9.02 23.72 -14.30
CA ALA A 315 8.64 24.85 -13.45
C ALA A 315 9.76 25.89 -13.31
N TRP A 316 11.02 25.46 -13.20
CA TRP A 316 12.16 26.38 -13.23
C TRP A 316 12.21 27.14 -14.55
N ALA A 317 12.12 26.44 -15.69
CA ALA A 317 12.12 27.05 -17.01
C ALA A 317 10.96 28.05 -17.19
N TRP A 318 9.77 27.71 -16.70
CA TRP A 318 8.62 28.61 -16.69
C TRP A 318 8.90 29.90 -15.92
N GLU A 319 9.45 29.80 -14.70
CA GLU A 319 9.73 30.98 -13.88
C GLU A 319 10.82 31.86 -14.50
N GLN A 320 11.83 31.28 -15.17
CA GLN A 320 12.83 32.05 -15.92
C GLN A 320 12.21 32.84 -17.08
N GLN A 321 11.17 32.31 -17.73
CA GLN A 321 10.52 32.98 -18.85
C GLN A 321 9.49 34.03 -18.42
N HIS A 322 8.75 33.77 -17.33
CA HIS A 322 7.62 34.60 -16.91
C HIS A 322 7.91 35.49 -15.69
N GLY A 323 9.10 35.33 -15.09
CA GLY A 323 9.58 36.10 -13.94
C GLY A 323 9.24 35.46 -12.58
N PRO A 324 9.90 35.92 -11.50
CA PRO A 324 9.71 35.41 -10.15
C PRO A 324 8.25 35.53 -9.68
N GLY A 325 7.71 34.48 -9.06
CA GLY A 325 6.32 34.47 -8.55
C GLY A 325 5.25 34.24 -9.63
N SER A 326 5.67 33.82 -10.82
CA SER A 326 4.77 33.38 -11.90
C SER A 326 4.14 32.01 -11.64
N LEU A 327 4.71 31.21 -10.75
CA LEU A 327 4.16 29.93 -10.30
C LEU A 327 3.02 30.13 -9.28
N ASP A 328 1.98 29.30 -9.39
CA ASP A 328 0.82 29.32 -8.50
C ASP A 328 1.09 28.54 -7.20
N VAL A 329 1.00 29.25 -6.07
CA VAL A 329 1.12 28.72 -4.71
C VAL A 329 -0.21 28.78 -3.93
N SER A 330 -1.32 29.10 -4.60
CA SER A 330 -2.65 29.34 -4.00
C SER A 330 -3.18 28.19 -3.15
N THR A 331 -2.70 26.97 -3.39
CA THR A 331 -3.09 25.78 -2.62
C THR A 331 -2.39 25.63 -1.29
N GLN A 332 -1.32 26.41 -1.04
CA GLN A 332 -0.59 26.48 0.23
C GLN A 332 -0.15 27.91 0.54
N PRO A 333 -1.08 28.86 0.74
CA PRO A 333 -0.75 30.27 0.93
C PRO A 333 0.05 30.52 2.21
N GLN A 334 -0.10 29.66 3.23
CA GLN A 334 0.63 29.76 4.50
C GLN A 334 2.08 29.26 4.43
N ALA A 335 2.47 28.54 3.37
CA ALA A 335 3.84 28.01 3.24
C ALA A 335 4.88 29.09 2.96
N ALA A 336 4.47 30.33 2.64
CA ALA A 336 5.33 31.48 2.39
C ALA A 336 6.51 31.18 1.44
N LEU A 337 6.27 30.37 0.41
CA LEU A 337 7.29 29.91 -0.53
C LEU A 337 7.83 31.08 -1.34
N LYS A 338 9.14 31.31 -1.25
CA LYS A 338 9.83 32.24 -2.13
C LYS A 338 9.89 31.68 -3.56
N PRO A 339 9.90 32.55 -4.60
CA PRO A 339 10.19 32.15 -5.98
C PRO A 339 11.45 31.28 -6.07
N LEU A 340 11.49 30.34 -7.01
CA LEU A 340 12.61 29.39 -7.14
C LEU A 340 13.92 30.13 -7.43
N SER A 341 13.88 31.08 -8.36
CA SER A 341 14.97 31.99 -8.75
C SER A 341 15.49 32.89 -7.61
N GLN A 342 14.71 33.07 -6.54
CA GLN A 342 15.12 33.81 -5.34
C GLN A 342 15.58 32.88 -4.20
N THR A 343 15.27 31.59 -4.31
CA THR A 343 15.64 30.58 -3.31
C THR A 343 17.00 29.95 -3.64
N TYR A 344 17.32 29.82 -4.94
CA TYR A 344 18.53 29.17 -5.42
C TYR A 344 19.38 30.12 -6.25
N GLU A 345 20.70 30.01 -6.11
CA GLU A 345 21.67 30.83 -6.87
C GLU A 345 21.62 30.57 -8.39
N GLY A 346 21.15 29.39 -8.79
CA GLY A 346 21.00 29.02 -10.19
C GLY A 346 20.45 27.61 -10.36
N GLU A 347 20.25 27.22 -11.63
CA GLU A 347 19.59 25.96 -11.99
C GLU A 347 20.32 24.73 -11.43
N ALA A 348 21.65 24.70 -11.47
CA ALA A 348 22.42 23.57 -10.95
C ALA A 348 22.21 23.36 -9.43
N ALA A 349 22.15 24.46 -8.66
CA ALA A 349 21.89 24.39 -7.22
C ALA A 349 20.46 23.93 -6.93
N PHE A 350 19.49 24.41 -7.72
CA PHE A 350 18.09 24.00 -7.65
C PHE A 350 17.91 22.52 -8.01
N LEU A 351 18.40 22.06 -9.16
CA LEU A 351 18.28 20.67 -9.62
C LEU A 351 18.97 19.68 -8.68
N ARG A 352 20.08 20.09 -8.04
CA ARG A 352 20.71 19.30 -6.97
C ARG A 352 19.77 19.11 -5.77
N ASP A 353 18.89 20.06 -5.50
CA ASP A 353 17.98 20.01 -4.36
C ASP A 353 16.64 19.31 -4.66
N VAL A 354 16.27 19.21 -5.95
CA VAL A 354 15.00 18.59 -6.40
C VAL A 354 14.73 17.22 -5.80
N PRO A 355 15.67 16.24 -5.76
CA PRO A 355 15.41 14.94 -5.14
C PRO A 355 14.93 15.02 -3.68
N ARG A 356 15.48 15.96 -2.90
CA ARG A 356 15.05 16.23 -1.52
C ARG A 356 13.66 16.85 -1.50
N LEU A 357 13.42 17.86 -2.33
CA LEU A 357 12.11 18.53 -2.43
C LEU A 357 10.97 17.55 -2.78
N ILE A 358 11.23 16.57 -3.65
CA ILE A 358 10.23 15.55 -4.03
C ILE A 358 9.78 14.73 -2.82
N ILE A 359 10.73 14.29 -1.99
CA ILE A 359 10.42 13.50 -0.78
C ILE A 359 9.71 14.35 0.27
N GLU A 360 10.11 15.62 0.42
CA GLU A 360 9.60 16.51 1.47
C GLU A 360 8.30 17.23 1.11
N HIS A 361 7.92 17.34 -0.16
CA HIS A 361 6.75 18.13 -0.56
C HIS A 361 5.72 17.37 -1.40
N ASN A 362 6.12 16.30 -2.10
CA ASN A 362 5.29 15.74 -3.16
C ASN A 362 4.70 14.37 -2.84
N ILE A 363 5.49 13.44 -2.32
CA ILE A 363 5.09 12.03 -2.22
C ILE A 363 4.68 11.68 -0.78
N TYR A 364 3.42 11.31 -0.63
CA TYR A 364 2.79 10.91 0.63
C TYR A 364 2.41 9.44 0.58
N GLY A 365 2.56 8.74 1.71
CA GLY A 365 2.30 7.32 1.83
C GLY A 365 1.65 6.96 3.15
N VAL A 366 0.66 6.08 3.12
CA VAL A 366 0.11 5.46 4.33
C VAL A 366 0.12 3.95 4.16
N ASP A 367 0.57 3.24 5.18
CA ASP A 367 0.37 1.79 5.29
C ASP A 367 0.04 1.41 6.73
N ILE A 368 -0.75 0.34 6.90
CA ILE A 368 -1.08 -0.21 8.22
C ILE A 368 0.02 -1.10 8.78
N ASP A 369 0.96 -1.54 7.95
CA ASP A 369 2.16 -2.27 8.36
C ASP A 369 3.36 -1.31 8.51
N PRO A 370 3.90 -1.09 9.72
CA PRO A 370 5.07 -0.24 9.92
C PRO A 370 6.28 -0.66 9.10
N ARG A 371 6.39 -1.96 8.83
CA ARG A 371 7.46 -2.52 8.00
C ARG A 371 7.33 -2.05 6.56
N ALA A 372 6.12 -1.97 6.01
CA ALA A 372 5.89 -1.44 4.67
C ALA A 372 6.33 0.04 4.59
N ALA A 373 5.91 0.86 5.57
CA ALA A 373 6.29 2.27 5.64
C ALA A 373 7.82 2.49 5.71
N GLN A 374 8.53 1.63 6.46
CA GLN A 374 9.99 1.62 6.51
C GLN A 374 10.60 1.31 5.14
N ILE A 375 10.09 0.31 4.43
CA ILE A 375 10.56 -0.10 3.09
C ILE A 375 10.25 0.96 2.02
N ALA A 376 9.06 1.55 2.06
CA ALA A 376 8.69 2.68 1.22
C ALA A 376 9.65 3.87 1.39
N SER A 377 9.98 4.21 2.64
CA SER A 377 10.93 5.29 2.95
C SER A 377 12.34 5.00 2.41
N LEU A 378 12.83 3.77 2.60
CA LEU A 378 14.11 3.31 2.03
C LEU A 378 14.10 3.38 0.50
N ALA A 379 13.02 2.93 -0.15
CA ALA A 379 12.93 2.90 -1.60
C ALA A 379 12.99 4.31 -2.19
N LEU A 380 12.27 5.28 -1.59
CA LEU A 380 12.33 6.68 -1.97
C LEU A 380 13.74 7.28 -1.76
N TRP A 381 14.38 6.96 -0.65
CA TRP A 381 15.76 7.39 -0.40
C TRP A 381 16.73 6.83 -1.45
N LEU A 382 16.67 5.52 -1.75
CA LEU A 382 17.49 4.90 -2.80
C LEU A 382 17.25 5.55 -4.18
N ARG A 383 16.01 5.95 -4.48
CA ARG A 383 15.66 6.69 -5.70
C ARG A 383 16.33 8.07 -5.73
N ALA A 384 16.29 8.83 -4.64
CA ALA A 384 16.97 10.12 -4.55
C ALA A 384 18.50 9.98 -4.67
N GLN A 385 19.10 8.99 -3.99
CA GLN A 385 20.53 8.70 -4.08
C GLN A 385 20.96 8.35 -5.51
N ARG A 386 20.13 7.59 -6.23
CA ARG A 386 20.35 7.30 -7.65
C ARG A 386 20.27 8.56 -8.51
N ALA A 387 19.25 9.40 -8.31
CA ALA A 387 19.13 10.66 -9.06
C ALA A 387 20.36 11.56 -8.88
N TRP A 388 20.89 11.67 -7.66
CA TRP A 388 22.14 12.38 -7.40
C TRP A 388 23.37 11.73 -8.02
N HIS A 389 23.46 10.40 -7.96
CA HIS A 389 24.54 9.67 -8.60
C HIS A 389 24.57 9.88 -10.11
N ASP A 390 23.41 9.74 -10.77
CA ASP A 390 23.26 9.92 -12.22
C ASP A 390 23.55 11.39 -12.63
N ALA A 391 23.26 12.35 -11.75
CA ALA A 391 23.61 13.76 -11.94
C ALA A 391 25.07 14.11 -11.57
N GLY A 392 25.89 13.14 -11.15
CA GLY A 392 27.29 13.36 -10.78
C GLY A 392 27.50 14.10 -9.45
N VAL A 393 26.48 14.19 -8.60
CA VAL A 393 26.55 14.83 -7.28
C VAL A 393 27.26 13.90 -6.29
N LYS A 394 28.42 14.35 -5.79
CA LYS A 394 29.23 13.61 -4.81
C LYS A 394 28.46 13.47 -3.50
N ALA A 395 28.65 12.36 -2.79
CA ALA A 395 27.94 12.05 -1.55
C ALA A 395 27.95 13.20 -0.52
N LYS A 396 29.12 13.82 -0.29
CA LYS A 396 29.28 14.96 0.64
C LYS A 396 28.53 16.23 0.24
N ASP A 397 28.15 16.37 -1.02
CA ASP A 397 27.49 17.55 -1.57
C ASP A 397 25.97 17.29 -1.75
N ARG A 398 25.48 16.10 -1.38
CA ARG A 398 24.06 15.76 -1.41
C ARG A 398 23.36 16.42 -0.22
N PRO A 399 22.21 17.10 -0.44
CA PRO A 399 21.39 17.60 0.65
C PRO A 399 20.94 16.46 1.58
N LEU A 400 20.91 16.74 2.89
CA LEU A 400 20.26 15.85 3.85
C LEU A 400 18.77 15.80 3.57
N ILE A 401 18.21 14.59 3.51
CA ILE A 401 16.78 14.41 3.31
C ILE A 401 16.09 14.60 4.66
N GLY A 402 15.18 15.57 4.74
CA GLY A 402 14.35 15.77 5.91
C GLY A 402 13.34 14.63 6.12
N ARG A 403 12.38 14.85 7.03
CA ARG A 403 11.36 13.85 7.32
C ARG A 403 10.35 13.76 6.15
N GLY A 404 10.36 12.66 5.42
CA GLY A 404 9.35 12.37 4.39
C GLY A 404 7.95 12.11 4.94
N HIS A 405 6.99 11.94 4.03
CA HIS A 405 5.55 11.82 4.34
C HIS A 405 4.99 10.40 4.24
N VAL A 406 5.85 9.39 4.40
CA VAL A 406 5.40 8.01 4.58
C VAL A 406 5.11 7.78 6.07
N VAL A 407 3.89 7.36 6.38
CA VAL A 407 3.36 7.21 7.75
C VAL A 407 2.80 5.80 7.94
N ALA A 408 3.16 5.17 9.05
CA ALA A 408 2.54 3.92 9.48
C ALA A 408 1.31 4.21 10.34
N ALA A 409 0.16 3.62 10.00
CA ALA A 409 -1.05 3.69 10.81
C ALA A 409 -0.97 2.67 11.95
N ILE A 410 -0.29 3.05 13.03
CA ILE A 410 -0.08 2.19 14.21
C ILE A 410 -1.12 2.39 15.30
N ALA A 411 -1.15 1.45 16.24
CA ALA A 411 -2.09 1.51 17.34
C ALA A 411 -1.75 2.71 18.24
N PRO A 412 -2.75 3.42 18.78
CA PRO A 412 -2.47 4.39 19.82
C PRO A 412 -1.90 3.69 21.06
N PRO A 413 -1.09 4.39 21.87
CA PRO A 413 -0.44 3.79 23.03
C PRO A 413 -1.43 3.17 24.02
N ALA A 414 -1.12 1.98 24.52
CA ALA A 414 -2.02 1.17 25.35
C ALA A 414 -1.68 1.22 26.85
N GLU A 415 -0.51 1.70 27.24
CA GLU A 415 0.00 1.68 28.61
C GLU A 415 -0.77 2.64 29.52
N ARG A 416 -1.58 2.09 30.43
CA ARG A 416 -2.42 2.90 31.34
C ARG A 416 -1.59 3.79 32.27
N GLU A 417 -0.51 3.25 32.83
CA GLU A 417 0.34 3.98 33.78
C GLU A 417 1.10 5.12 33.09
N LEU A 418 1.66 4.87 31.90
CA LEU A 418 2.35 5.91 31.13
C LEU A 418 1.38 7.00 30.66
N ARG A 419 0.16 6.63 30.26
CA ARG A 419 -0.91 7.60 29.97
C ARG A 419 -1.21 8.50 31.16
N GLN A 420 -1.37 7.93 32.35
CA GLN A 420 -1.62 8.70 33.57
C GLN A 420 -0.44 9.61 33.93
N GLN A 421 0.79 9.11 33.82
CA GLN A 421 2.00 9.89 34.07
C GLN A 421 2.14 11.06 33.08
N PHE A 422 1.90 10.82 31.80
CA PHE A 422 1.93 11.84 30.76
C PHE A 422 0.83 12.88 30.98
N ALA A 423 -0.41 12.44 31.19
CA ALA A 423 -1.56 13.31 31.45
C ALA A 423 -1.39 14.18 32.71
N ALA A 424 -0.69 13.68 33.74
CA ALA A 424 -0.41 14.45 34.95
C ALA A 424 0.55 15.62 34.72
N ASN A 425 1.35 15.60 33.65
CA ASN A 425 2.26 16.68 33.26
C ASN A 425 1.59 17.70 32.32
N LEU A 426 0.34 17.47 31.93
CA LEU A 426 -0.43 18.37 31.07
C LEU A 426 -1.43 19.20 31.87
N ASP A 427 -1.79 20.36 31.31
CA ASP A 427 -2.96 21.09 31.79
C ASP A 427 -4.23 20.25 31.65
N LYS A 428 -5.20 20.44 32.56
CA LYS A 428 -6.42 19.61 32.63
C LYS A 428 -7.13 19.45 31.28
N ARG A 429 -7.20 20.51 30.47
CA ARG A 429 -7.84 20.50 29.15
C ARG A 429 -7.01 19.75 28.11
N ASP A 430 -5.69 19.97 28.10
CA ASP A 430 -4.76 19.30 27.20
C ASP A 430 -4.71 17.79 27.52
N ALA A 431 -4.77 17.41 28.81
CA ALA A 431 -4.89 16.02 29.26
C ALA A 431 -6.22 15.36 28.79
N GLU A 432 -7.36 16.05 28.93
CA GLU A 432 -8.64 15.55 28.45
C GLU A 432 -8.65 15.39 26.92
N LEU A 433 -8.07 16.35 26.21
CA LEU A 433 -7.94 16.31 24.75
C LEU A 433 -7.07 15.15 24.30
N PHE A 434 -5.93 14.91 24.96
CA PHE A 434 -5.05 13.79 24.68
C PHE A 434 -5.78 12.45 24.82
N GLU A 435 -6.44 12.20 25.96
CA GLU A 435 -7.16 10.95 26.20
C GLU A 435 -8.27 10.70 25.19
N LYS A 436 -9.06 11.73 24.87
CA LYS A 436 -10.13 11.60 23.86
C LYS A 436 -9.56 11.44 22.44
N THR A 437 -8.41 12.03 22.13
CA THR A 437 -7.72 11.83 20.85
C THR A 437 -7.27 10.37 20.70
N LEU A 438 -6.68 9.77 21.75
CA LEU A 438 -6.33 8.34 21.73
C LEU A 438 -7.55 7.44 21.51
N GLN A 439 -8.70 7.81 22.05
CA GLN A 439 -9.96 7.08 21.82
C GLN A 439 -10.41 7.16 20.37
N LEU A 440 -10.30 8.33 19.72
CA LEU A 440 -10.59 8.49 18.29
C LEU A 440 -9.68 7.59 17.44
N LEU A 441 -8.42 7.40 17.85
CA LEU A 441 -7.43 6.60 17.14
C LEU A 441 -7.52 5.08 17.39
N LYS A 442 -8.44 4.60 18.23
CA LYS A 442 -8.48 3.18 18.64
C LYS A 442 -8.59 2.18 17.47
N GLY A 443 -9.28 2.53 16.39
CA GLY A 443 -9.44 1.68 15.20
C GLY A 443 -8.36 1.87 14.14
N LEU A 444 -7.32 2.65 14.44
CA LEU A 444 -6.37 3.10 13.44
C LEU A 444 -5.59 1.98 12.73
N PRO A 445 -5.11 0.93 13.42
CA PRO A 445 -4.36 -0.16 12.77
C PRO A 445 -5.13 -0.89 11.68
N GLU A 446 -6.45 -0.98 11.79
CA GLU A 446 -7.30 -1.66 10.80
C GLU A 446 -7.85 -0.70 9.73
N LEU A 447 -8.03 0.58 10.07
CA LEU A 447 -8.66 1.56 9.20
C LEU A 447 -7.67 2.33 8.33
N GLY A 448 -6.45 2.58 8.81
CA GLY A 448 -5.50 3.47 8.14
C GLY A 448 -6.15 4.81 7.81
N VAL A 449 -6.06 5.24 6.54
CA VAL A 449 -6.65 6.50 6.07
C VAL A 449 -8.18 6.54 6.09
N LEU A 450 -8.86 5.39 6.25
CA LEU A 450 -10.31 5.33 6.34
C LEU A 450 -10.84 5.90 7.67
N LEU A 451 -10.00 5.96 8.70
CA LEU A 451 -10.35 6.63 9.95
C LEU A 451 -10.38 8.14 9.71
N GLN A 452 -11.55 8.75 9.89
CA GLN A 452 -11.78 10.18 9.63
C GLN A 452 -11.53 11.05 10.88
N ALA A 453 -10.48 10.74 11.63
CA ALA A 453 -10.16 11.42 12.89
C ALA A 453 -10.00 12.94 12.72
N GLU A 454 -9.58 13.39 11.53
CA GLU A 454 -9.46 14.81 11.20
C GLU A 454 -10.79 15.57 11.22
N LYS A 455 -11.93 14.88 11.08
CA LYS A 455 -13.27 15.50 11.12
C LYS A 455 -13.80 15.58 12.54
N ASP A 456 -13.49 14.60 13.37
CA ASP A 456 -13.99 14.52 14.75
C ASP A 456 -13.18 15.39 15.71
N LEU A 457 -11.89 15.57 15.43
CA LEU A 457 -10.96 16.30 16.30
C LEU A 457 -11.29 17.79 16.49
N PRO A 458 -11.70 18.57 15.46
CA PRO A 458 -12.13 19.96 15.66
C PRO A 458 -13.38 20.06 16.55
N ARG A 459 -14.33 19.12 16.40
CA ARG A 459 -15.52 19.06 17.24
C ARG A 459 -15.14 18.78 18.69
N LEU A 460 -14.26 17.80 18.89
CA LEU A 460 -13.75 17.44 20.21
C LEU A 460 -13.06 18.62 20.90
N THR A 461 -12.26 19.38 20.16
CA THR A 461 -11.56 20.54 20.68
C THR A 461 -12.53 21.64 21.12
N ARG A 462 -13.56 21.92 20.32
CA ARG A 462 -14.61 22.88 20.70
C ARG A 462 -15.31 22.48 22.00
N GLU A 463 -15.65 21.21 22.14
CA GLU A 463 -16.32 20.67 23.34
C GLU A 463 -15.47 20.88 24.61
N ILE A 464 -14.14 20.81 24.51
CA ILE A 464 -13.21 20.91 25.65
C ILE A 464 -12.83 22.37 25.98
N TYR A 465 -12.49 23.19 24.99
CA TYR A 465 -11.90 24.51 25.22
C TYR A 465 -12.92 25.65 25.25
N VAL A 466 -14.04 25.52 24.52
CA VAL A 466 -15.01 26.61 24.30
C VAL A 466 -16.36 26.34 24.97
N GLY A 467 -16.79 25.07 25.02
CA GLY A 467 -18.10 24.68 25.58
C GLY A 467 -19.22 24.66 24.53
N LYS A 468 -20.49 24.57 24.96
CA LYS A 468 -21.68 24.52 24.08
C LYS A 468 -22.12 25.93 23.63
N GLY A 469 -21.28 26.65 22.90
CA GLY A 469 -21.59 27.97 22.31
C GLY A 469 -21.86 27.89 20.80
N THR A 470 -22.70 28.78 20.28
CA THR A 470 -22.97 28.91 18.84
C THR A 470 -21.72 29.38 18.09
N GLY A 471 -21.33 28.66 17.02
CA GLY A 471 -20.07 28.80 16.26
C GLY A 471 -19.81 30.13 15.53
N LEU A 472 -19.85 31.24 16.27
CA LEU A 472 -19.53 32.60 15.82
C LEU A 472 -18.00 32.89 15.83
N PHE A 473 -17.15 31.97 16.30
CA PHE A 473 -15.70 32.19 16.48
C PHE A 473 -14.82 31.09 15.86
N ALA A 474 -15.16 30.60 14.66
CA ALA A 474 -14.46 29.49 14.01
C ALA A 474 -12.95 29.70 13.79
N GLU A 475 -12.50 30.93 13.50
CA GLU A 475 -11.07 31.25 13.31
C GLU A 475 -10.29 31.23 14.63
N GLN A 476 -10.83 31.86 15.68
CA GLN A 476 -10.25 31.84 17.04
C GLN A 476 -10.21 30.42 17.62
N GLU A 477 -11.20 29.59 17.31
CA GLU A 477 -11.23 28.17 17.67
C GLU A 477 -10.12 27.38 16.97
N GLN A 478 -9.85 27.66 15.69
CA GLN A 478 -8.82 27.00 14.91
C GLN A 478 -7.41 27.36 15.38
N GLU A 479 -7.18 28.62 15.77
CA GLU A 479 -5.93 29.06 16.41
C GLU A 479 -5.73 28.39 17.78
N THR A 480 -6.78 28.33 18.61
CA THR A 480 -6.73 27.67 19.92
C THR A 480 -6.37 26.19 19.82
N TRP A 481 -6.93 25.49 18.80
CA TRP A 481 -6.54 24.11 18.49
C TRP A 481 -5.08 24.00 18.06
N GLN A 482 -4.64 24.81 17.08
CA GLN A 482 -3.27 24.73 16.59
C GLN A 482 -2.25 24.91 17.72
N GLN A 483 -2.56 25.79 18.67
CA GLN A 483 -1.74 25.96 19.87
C GLN A 483 -1.81 24.73 20.80
N ALA A 484 -2.98 24.15 21.04
CA ALA A 484 -3.13 22.93 21.86
C ALA A 484 -2.42 21.73 21.24
N GLU A 485 -2.54 21.55 19.93
CA GLU A 485 -1.84 20.52 19.17
C GLU A 485 -0.32 20.69 19.23
N THR A 486 0.15 21.92 19.08
CA THR A 486 1.59 22.25 19.21
C THR A 486 2.09 21.90 20.61
N ARG A 487 1.39 22.33 21.67
CA ARG A 487 1.73 22.00 23.06
C ARG A 487 1.74 20.50 23.32
N LEU A 488 0.75 19.75 22.79
CA LEU A 488 0.70 18.30 22.94
C LEU A 488 1.89 17.61 22.27
N ARG A 489 2.29 18.05 21.07
CA ARG A 489 3.46 17.53 20.37
C ARG A 489 4.76 17.82 21.11
N GLU A 490 4.93 19.07 21.57
CA GLU A 490 6.08 19.46 22.38
C GLU A 490 6.15 18.63 23.66
N ALA A 491 5.03 18.47 24.37
CA ALA A 491 4.97 17.63 25.57
C ALA A 491 5.31 16.16 25.29
N LEU A 492 4.85 15.58 24.17
CA LEU A 492 5.20 14.20 23.78
C LEU A 492 6.70 14.06 23.46
N LEU A 493 7.28 15.05 22.78
CA LEU A 493 8.72 15.08 22.50
C LEU A 493 9.52 15.19 23.81
N ASP A 494 9.13 16.09 24.71
CA ASP A 494 9.76 16.25 26.02
C ASP A 494 9.65 14.97 26.86
N PHE A 495 8.49 14.30 26.83
CA PHE A 495 8.26 13.04 27.52
C PHE A 495 9.17 11.91 26.98
N SER A 496 9.40 11.88 25.67
CA SER A 496 10.34 10.94 25.04
C SER A 496 11.79 11.20 25.46
N HIS A 497 12.19 12.48 25.51
CA HIS A 497 13.57 12.90 25.78
C HIS A 497 13.94 13.05 27.26
N ALA A 498 12.97 12.98 28.18
CA ALA A 498 13.22 13.11 29.61
C ALA A 498 14.27 12.09 30.10
N ALA A 499 15.31 12.55 30.82
CA ALA A 499 16.46 11.74 31.23
C ALA A 499 16.16 10.51 32.10
N LYS A 500 14.92 10.37 32.59
CA LYS A 500 14.42 9.21 33.37
C LYS A 500 13.43 8.34 32.59
N SER A 501 13.18 8.61 31.30
CA SER A 501 12.19 7.85 30.52
C SER A 501 12.66 6.41 30.29
N THR A 502 11.81 5.44 30.62
CA THR A 502 12.04 4.04 30.26
C THR A 502 11.99 3.87 28.75
N TYR A 503 12.46 2.75 28.22
CA TYR A 503 12.37 2.53 26.77
C TYR A 503 10.89 2.44 26.33
N GLN A 504 10.06 1.82 27.19
CA GLN A 504 8.61 1.77 27.03
C GLN A 504 7.98 3.17 26.90
N ALA A 505 8.44 4.16 27.67
CA ALA A 505 7.96 5.55 27.56
C ALA A 505 8.30 6.21 26.22
N ARG A 506 9.43 5.85 25.61
CA ARG A 506 9.80 6.33 24.25
C ARG A 506 8.92 5.70 23.17
N LEU A 507 8.63 4.41 23.26
CA LEU A 507 7.67 3.74 22.37
C LEU A 507 6.28 4.37 22.48
N PHE A 508 5.81 4.60 23.71
CA PHE A 508 4.57 5.31 23.98
C PHE A 508 4.51 6.68 23.29
N ALA A 509 5.56 7.49 23.42
CA ALA A 509 5.59 8.82 22.80
C ALA A 509 5.63 8.73 21.27
N GLN A 510 6.41 7.79 20.71
CA GLN A 510 6.52 7.57 19.28
C GLN A 510 5.18 7.15 18.67
N ASP A 511 4.47 6.20 19.30
CA ASP A 511 3.16 5.73 18.86
C ASP A 511 2.13 6.86 18.84
N ALA A 512 2.15 7.73 19.85
CA ALA A 512 1.29 8.92 19.89
C ALA A 512 1.65 9.92 18.76
N LEU A 513 2.93 10.17 18.53
CA LEU A 513 3.41 11.09 17.50
C LEU A 513 3.07 10.60 16.09
N ASP A 514 3.19 9.30 15.81
CA ASP A 514 2.81 8.74 14.51
C ASP A 514 1.29 8.77 14.31
N GLY A 515 0.50 8.56 15.37
CA GLY A 515 -0.95 8.80 15.36
C GLY A 515 -1.30 10.24 14.96
N LEU A 516 -0.63 11.23 15.57
CA LEU A 516 -0.80 12.66 15.24
C LEU A 516 -0.37 12.99 13.80
N ARG A 517 0.71 12.39 13.30
CA ARG A 517 1.15 12.57 11.90
C ARG A 517 0.14 12.08 10.90
N LEU A 518 -0.55 10.99 11.20
CA LEU A 518 -1.59 10.52 10.31
C LEU A 518 -2.79 11.47 10.27
N ILE A 519 -3.13 12.09 11.41
CA ILE A 519 -4.14 13.15 11.45
C ILE A 519 -3.70 14.32 10.56
N ASP A 520 -2.44 14.76 10.63
CA ASP A 520 -1.90 15.82 9.75
C ASP A 520 -2.08 15.46 8.28
N LEU A 521 -1.67 14.24 7.91
CA LEU A 521 -1.79 13.74 6.54
C LEU A 521 -3.25 13.69 6.08
N ALA A 522 -4.19 13.27 6.95
CA ALA A 522 -5.61 13.23 6.61
C ALA A 522 -6.25 14.63 6.50
N ARG A 523 -5.67 15.65 7.15
CA ARG A 523 -6.09 17.06 7.00
C ARG A 523 -5.65 17.65 5.67
N GLU A 524 -4.60 17.10 5.07
CA GLU A 524 -4.12 17.56 3.78
C GLU A 524 -5.15 17.35 2.67
N ARG A 525 -4.94 18.09 1.58
CA ARG A 525 -5.63 17.85 0.31
C ARG A 525 -4.60 17.49 -0.75
N PHE A 526 -4.98 16.56 -1.60
CA PHE A 526 -4.11 15.97 -2.61
C PHE A 526 -4.59 16.34 -4.02
N ASP A 527 -3.65 16.41 -4.94
CA ASP A 527 -3.93 16.65 -6.36
C ASP A 527 -4.03 15.34 -7.12
N VAL A 528 -3.28 14.35 -6.65
CA VAL A 528 -3.23 13.01 -7.22
C VAL A 528 -3.34 11.99 -6.11
N LEU A 529 -4.17 10.96 -6.32
CA LEU A 529 -4.29 9.81 -5.45
C LEU A 529 -4.12 8.57 -6.31
N VAL A 530 -3.07 7.77 -6.10
CA VAL A 530 -2.83 6.53 -6.86
C VAL A 530 -2.69 5.36 -5.90
N MET A 531 -3.42 4.27 -6.15
CA MET A 531 -3.52 3.19 -5.16
C MET A 531 -3.74 1.80 -5.74
N ASN A 532 -3.28 0.80 -4.98
CA ASN A 532 -3.78 -0.58 -5.01
C ASN A 532 -4.49 -0.86 -3.68
N PRO A 533 -5.78 -0.48 -3.54
CA PRO A 533 -6.50 -0.62 -2.28
C PRO A 533 -6.67 -2.10 -1.91
N PRO A 534 -6.83 -2.43 -0.61
CA PRO A 534 -7.12 -3.78 -0.18
C PRO A 534 -8.43 -4.31 -0.80
N PHE A 535 -8.50 -5.62 -1.01
CA PHE A 535 -9.65 -6.32 -1.57
C PHE A 535 -10.42 -7.08 -0.47
N GLY A 536 -11.74 -7.15 -0.63
CA GLY A 536 -12.62 -7.99 0.19
C GLY A 536 -13.36 -7.24 1.30
N GLU A 537 -13.70 -7.96 2.37
CA GLU A 537 -14.41 -7.38 3.51
C GLU A 537 -13.43 -6.64 4.46
N PRO A 538 -13.87 -5.54 5.09
CA PRO A 538 -13.10 -4.91 6.15
C PRO A 538 -12.99 -5.81 7.39
N ALA A 539 -12.09 -5.46 8.31
CA ALA A 539 -12.00 -6.13 9.60
C ALA A 539 -13.34 -6.05 10.35
N ARG A 540 -13.71 -7.14 11.05
CA ARG A 540 -15.04 -7.22 11.70
C ARG A 540 -15.28 -6.09 12.71
N SER A 541 -14.23 -5.68 13.42
CA SER A 541 -14.27 -4.60 14.42
C SER A 541 -14.54 -3.21 13.83
N THR A 542 -14.23 -3.01 12.54
CA THR A 542 -14.33 -1.69 11.89
C THR A 542 -15.58 -1.52 11.03
N LYS A 543 -16.31 -2.62 10.77
CA LYS A 543 -17.47 -2.64 9.88
C LYS A 543 -18.53 -1.59 10.24
N SER A 544 -18.92 -1.51 11.52
CA SER A 544 -19.94 -0.54 11.97
C SER A 544 -19.51 0.90 11.74
N TYR A 545 -18.26 1.24 12.09
CA TYR A 545 -17.71 2.58 11.88
C TYR A 545 -17.71 2.95 10.38
N LEU A 546 -17.29 2.03 9.52
CA LEU A 546 -17.24 2.26 8.08
C LEU A 546 -18.62 2.40 7.45
N GLU A 547 -19.62 1.63 7.91
CA GLU A 547 -20.98 1.75 7.41
C GLU A 547 -21.68 3.04 7.82
N GLU A 548 -21.25 3.66 8.92
CA GLU A 548 -21.70 4.96 9.39
C GLU A 548 -21.00 6.11 8.65
N THR A 549 -19.68 6.03 8.48
CA THR A 549 -18.84 7.12 7.93
C THR A 549 -18.69 7.09 6.41
N LEU A 550 -18.87 5.93 5.78
CA LEU A 550 -18.81 5.70 4.32
C LEU A 550 -20.04 4.88 3.86
N PRO A 551 -21.26 5.42 4.03
CA PRO A 551 -22.49 4.66 3.83
C PRO A 551 -22.80 4.35 2.36
N ARG A 552 -22.10 4.99 1.40
CA ARG A 552 -22.32 4.81 -0.04
C ARG A 552 -21.54 3.64 -0.63
N SER A 553 -20.59 3.08 0.13
CA SER A 553 -19.67 2.04 -0.31
C SER A 553 -19.64 0.81 0.62
N LYS A 554 -20.77 0.49 1.26
CA LYS A 554 -20.89 -0.56 2.28
C LYS A 554 -20.42 -1.94 1.80
N GLY A 555 -19.82 -2.69 2.73
CA GLY A 555 -19.56 -4.13 2.59
C GLY A 555 -18.31 -4.50 1.80
N ASN A 556 -17.54 -3.54 1.29
CA ASN A 556 -16.27 -3.84 0.62
C ASN A 556 -15.24 -2.73 0.86
N ILE A 557 -14.05 -3.13 1.34
CA ILE A 557 -13.00 -2.18 1.72
C ILE A 557 -12.44 -1.43 0.51
N LEU A 558 -12.40 -2.04 -0.67
CA LEU A 558 -11.96 -1.39 -1.90
C LEU A 558 -12.82 -0.17 -2.22
N THR A 559 -14.14 -0.30 -2.17
CA THR A 559 -15.05 0.80 -2.51
C THR A 559 -15.02 1.90 -1.45
N GLN A 560 -14.71 1.55 -0.20
CA GLN A 560 -14.52 2.51 0.89
C GLN A 560 -13.26 3.36 0.69
N PHE A 561 -12.18 2.77 0.18
CA PHE A 561 -10.98 3.53 -0.23
C PHE A 561 -11.29 4.50 -1.37
N ILE A 562 -12.07 4.10 -2.38
CA ILE A 562 -12.46 4.99 -3.48
C ILE A 562 -13.37 6.13 -2.97
N GLU A 563 -14.36 5.83 -2.11
CA GLU A 563 -15.18 6.88 -1.50
C GLU A 563 -14.36 7.82 -0.62
N ARG A 564 -13.40 7.30 0.14
CA ARG A 564 -12.49 8.12 0.94
C ARG A 564 -11.61 9.01 0.05
N ALA A 565 -11.15 8.51 -1.08
CA ALA A 565 -10.34 9.30 -2.02
C ALA A 565 -11.09 10.55 -2.53
N THR A 566 -12.41 10.51 -2.71
CA THR A 566 -13.19 11.69 -3.13
C THR A 566 -13.22 12.81 -2.09
N GLN A 567 -12.86 12.50 -0.84
CA GLN A 567 -12.79 13.45 0.28
C GLN A 567 -11.39 14.03 0.47
N LEU A 568 -10.35 13.29 0.06
CA LEU A 568 -8.94 13.66 0.22
C LEU A 568 -8.40 14.41 -1.00
N VAL A 569 -8.90 14.10 -2.20
CA VAL A 569 -8.46 14.73 -3.44
C VAL A 569 -9.23 16.05 -3.68
N ARG A 570 -8.53 17.08 -4.18
CA ARG A 570 -9.13 18.38 -4.54
C ARG A 570 -10.06 18.22 -5.75
N LEU A 571 -11.04 19.14 -5.89
CA LEU A 571 -11.80 19.27 -7.13
C LEU A 571 -10.84 19.55 -8.30
N GLY A 572 -11.00 18.85 -9.42
CA GLY A 572 -10.06 18.84 -10.56
C GLY A 572 -8.81 17.97 -10.35
N GLY A 573 -8.60 17.42 -9.16
CA GLY A 573 -7.57 16.42 -8.88
C GLY A 573 -7.92 15.06 -9.48
N ARG A 574 -6.96 14.13 -9.54
CA ARG A 574 -7.14 12.82 -10.17
C ARG A 574 -6.95 11.66 -9.21
N VAL A 575 -7.76 10.63 -9.40
CA VAL A 575 -7.67 9.35 -8.68
C VAL A 575 -7.36 8.26 -9.69
N GLY A 576 -6.32 7.47 -9.44
CA GLY A 576 -5.97 6.27 -10.19
C GLY A 576 -6.01 5.06 -9.28
N ALA A 577 -6.66 3.98 -9.69
CA ALA A 577 -6.67 2.76 -8.89
C ALA A 577 -6.67 1.50 -9.74
N ILE A 578 -5.94 0.48 -9.28
CA ILE A 578 -6.17 -0.90 -9.69
C ILE A 578 -7.24 -1.49 -8.78
N VAL A 579 -8.34 -1.96 -9.37
CA VAL A 579 -9.52 -2.39 -8.63
C VAL A 579 -10.04 -3.73 -9.11
N SER A 580 -10.87 -4.39 -8.31
CA SER A 580 -11.61 -5.57 -8.78
C SER A 580 -12.64 -5.12 -9.80
N ARG A 581 -12.63 -5.70 -11.00
CA ARG A 581 -13.59 -5.33 -12.05
C ARG A 581 -15.04 -5.56 -11.63
N THR A 582 -15.28 -6.42 -10.64
CA THR A 582 -16.61 -6.79 -10.17
C THR A 582 -17.42 -5.62 -9.64
N CYS A 583 -16.78 -4.56 -9.11
CA CYS A 583 -17.48 -3.38 -8.60
C CYS A 583 -18.22 -2.59 -9.70
N PHE A 584 -17.87 -2.81 -10.96
CA PHE A 584 -18.52 -2.19 -12.12
C PHE A 584 -19.72 -2.99 -12.65
N TYR A 585 -19.95 -4.21 -12.17
CA TYR A 585 -20.96 -5.13 -12.74
C TYR A 585 -21.93 -5.71 -11.71
N LEU A 586 -21.46 -6.13 -10.53
CA LEU A 586 -22.33 -6.86 -9.60
C LEU A 586 -23.37 -5.93 -8.95
N GLN A 587 -24.58 -6.45 -8.74
CA GLN A 587 -25.71 -5.71 -8.16
C GLN A 587 -25.39 -5.16 -6.76
N SER A 588 -24.59 -5.87 -5.96
CA SER A 588 -24.16 -5.44 -4.62
C SER A 588 -23.42 -4.10 -4.62
N PHE A 589 -22.84 -3.69 -5.75
CA PHE A 589 -22.12 -2.42 -5.91
C PHE A 589 -22.96 -1.33 -6.62
N SER A 590 -24.26 -1.56 -6.86
CA SER A 590 -25.13 -0.59 -7.54
C SER A 590 -25.14 0.79 -6.85
N ALA A 591 -25.27 0.81 -5.51
CA ALA A 591 -25.25 2.06 -4.73
C ALA A 591 -23.93 2.81 -4.90
N PHE A 592 -22.80 2.11 -4.82
CA PHE A 592 -21.46 2.67 -5.03
C PHE A 592 -21.31 3.30 -6.42
N ARG A 593 -21.75 2.59 -7.47
CA ARG A 593 -21.70 3.11 -8.84
C ARG A 593 -22.53 4.38 -9.01
N LYS A 594 -23.76 4.38 -8.49
CA LYS A 594 -24.71 5.50 -8.66
C LYS A 594 -24.36 6.74 -7.85
N SER A 595 -23.74 6.57 -6.70
CA SER A 595 -23.54 7.68 -5.76
C SER A 595 -22.09 8.13 -5.63
N VAL A 596 -21.11 7.22 -5.62
CA VAL A 596 -19.69 7.61 -5.55
C VAL A 596 -19.15 7.84 -6.96
N LEU A 597 -19.25 6.83 -7.83
CA LEU A 597 -18.62 6.90 -9.15
C LEU A 597 -19.33 7.84 -10.13
N ALA A 598 -20.64 8.07 -9.99
CA ALA A 598 -21.37 8.92 -10.93
C ALA A 598 -21.60 10.36 -10.44
N GLU A 599 -21.52 10.63 -9.13
CA GLU A 599 -21.75 11.99 -8.60
C GLU A 599 -20.46 12.73 -8.25
N ASP A 600 -19.42 12.01 -7.79
CA ASP A 600 -18.19 12.62 -7.29
C ASP A 600 -16.98 12.45 -8.23
N LEU A 601 -17.05 11.51 -9.17
CA LEU A 601 -15.92 11.14 -10.03
C LEU A 601 -16.33 11.14 -11.51
N ALA A 602 -15.54 11.83 -12.32
CA ALA A 602 -15.62 11.78 -13.76
C ALA A 602 -14.62 10.73 -14.25
N MET A 603 -15.12 9.59 -14.73
CA MET A 603 -14.24 8.55 -15.28
C MET A 603 -13.55 9.07 -16.54
N GLU A 604 -12.22 8.97 -16.59
CA GLU A 604 -11.43 9.36 -17.77
C GLU A 604 -11.04 8.10 -18.56
N THR A 605 -10.54 7.08 -17.86
CA THR A 605 -10.00 5.87 -18.50
C THR A 605 -10.34 4.62 -17.71
N PHE A 606 -10.57 3.51 -18.41
CA PHE A 606 -10.86 2.20 -17.84
C PHE A 606 -10.14 1.13 -18.66
N VAL A 607 -9.22 0.38 -18.04
CA VAL A 607 -8.55 -0.76 -18.68
C VAL A 607 -9.07 -2.04 -18.04
N ASP A 608 -9.89 -2.77 -18.79
CA ASP A 608 -10.43 -4.07 -18.38
C ASP A 608 -9.38 -5.15 -18.54
N LEU A 609 -8.62 -5.42 -17.47
CA LEU A 609 -7.51 -6.34 -17.53
C LEU A 609 -7.97 -7.79 -17.37
N GLY A 610 -8.85 -8.12 -16.43
CA GLY A 610 -9.21 -9.51 -16.14
C GLY A 610 -8.19 -10.23 -15.23
N GLN A 611 -7.97 -11.53 -15.44
CA GLN A 611 -7.17 -12.40 -14.55
C GLN A 611 -5.65 -12.33 -14.80
N GLY A 612 -4.83 -12.70 -13.82
CA GLY A 612 -3.38 -12.87 -14.02
C GLY A 612 -2.55 -11.58 -14.00
N VAL A 613 -3.07 -10.50 -13.41
CA VAL A 613 -2.35 -9.23 -13.23
C VAL A 613 -1.62 -9.17 -11.89
N LEU A 614 -2.34 -9.51 -10.81
CA LEU A 614 -1.81 -9.58 -9.45
C LEU A 614 -1.53 -11.06 -9.09
N ASP A 615 -0.66 -11.33 -8.11
CA ASP A 615 -0.46 -12.67 -7.51
C ASP A 615 -1.65 -13.04 -6.60
N ALA A 616 -2.86 -12.99 -7.18
CA ALA A 616 -4.16 -13.11 -6.54
C ALA A 616 -5.20 -13.69 -7.50
N MET A 617 -6.15 -14.46 -6.98
CA MET A 617 -7.33 -14.95 -7.73
C MET A 617 -8.40 -13.86 -7.85
N VAL A 618 -8.06 -12.73 -8.47
CA VAL A 618 -8.95 -11.58 -8.66
C VAL A 618 -8.89 -11.08 -10.10
N GLU A 619 -10.04 -10.71 -10.64
CA GLU A 619 -10.14 -10.04 -11.93
C GLU A 619 -10.01 -8.53 -11.76
N THR A 620 -9.06 -7.93 -12.45
CA THR A 620 -8.66 -6.55 -12.20
C THR A 620 -9.05 -5.60 -13.33
N ALA A 621 -9.19 -4.33 -12.99
CA ALA A 621 -9.22 -3.21 -13.93
C ALA A 621 -8.33 -2.09 -13.41
N ALA A 622 -7.66 -1.36 -14.30
CA ALA A 622 -6.93 -0.13 -13.95
C ALA A 622 -7.73 1.07 -14.44
N VAL A 623 -8.05 2.00 -13.55
CA VAL A 623 -9.06 3.03 -13.82
C VAL A 623 -8.58 4.38 -13.31
N THR A 624 -8.81 5.44 -14.10
CA THR A 624 -8.55 6.82 -13.67
C THR A 624 -9.81 7.66 -13.72
N TRP A 625 -9.91 8.57 -12.76
CA TRP A 625 -10.99 9.51 -12.61
C TRP A 625 -10.46 10.91 -12.31
N GLU A 626 -11.17 11.92 -12.77
CA GLU A 626 -11.08 13.27 -12.25
C GLU A 626 -12.13 13.49 -11.15
N ARG A 627 -11.76 14.15 -10.06
CA ARG A 627 -12.71 14.59 -9.04
C ARG A 627 -13.51 15.77 -9.59
N SER A 628 -14.77 15.54 -9.89
CA SER A 628 -15.67 16.57 -10.43
C SER A 628 -17.08 16.39 -9.88
N HIS A 629 -17.84 17.47 -9.86
CA HIS A 629 -19.30 17.45 -9.62
C HIS A 629 -20.10 17.54 -10.94
N GLY A 630 -19.40 17.70 -12.07
CA GLY A 630 -19.98 17.78 -13.40
C GLY A 630 -20.00 16.44 -14.12
N LYS A 631 -20.78 16.37 -15.20
CA LYS A 631 -20.78 15.21 -16.10
C LYS A 631 -19.45 15.14 -16.83
N ALA A 632 -18.89 13.94 -16.91
CA ALA A 632 -17.65 13.69 -17.62
C ALA A 632 -17.86 13.82 -19.14
N ASP A 633 -16.78 14.14 -19.84
CA ASP A 633 -16.68 13.83 -21.27
C ASP A 633 -16.70 12.31 -21.51
N GLU A 634 -16.57 11.90 -22.77
CA GLU A 634 -16.43 10.47 -23.08
C GLU A 634 -15.17 9.88 -22.45
N ALA A 635 -15.37 8.82 -21.66
CA ALA A 635 -14.33 7.98 -21.11
C ALA A 635 -13.86 6.94 -22.15
N ILE A 636 -12.59 6.55 -22.05
CA ILE A 636 -11.99 5.51 -22.90
C ILE A 636 -11.92 4.19 -22.15
N PHE A 637 -12.57 3.16 -22.67
CA PHE A 637 -12.56 1.80 -22.14
C PHE A 637 -11.70 0.89 -23.02
N PHE A 638 -10.57 0.43 -22.52
CA PHE A 638 -9.74 -0.61 -23.16
C PHE A 638 -10.17 -2.00 -22.68
N ARG A 639 -10.18 -2.98 -23.58
CA ARG A 639 -10.54 -4.36 -23.28
C ARG A 639 -9.38 -5.31 -23.55
N GLU A 640 -8.69 -5.72 -22.49
CA GLU A 640 -7.45 -6.52 -22.55
C GLU A 640 -7.59 -7.92 -21.96
N LEU A 641 -8.83 -8.43 -21.87
CA LEU A 641 -9.17 -9.68 -21.17
C LEU A 641 -8.46 -10.93 -21.67
N ASN A 642 -8.27 -11.04 -22.98
CA ASN A 642 -7.80 -12.26 -23.64
C ASN A 642 -6.32 -12.17 -24.06
N ARG A 643 -5.61 -11.09 -23.71
CA ARG A 643 -4.21 -10.93 -24.10
C ARG A 643 -3.30 -11.68 -23.14
N ILE A 644 -2.39 -12.48 -23.70
CA ILE A 644 -1.33 -13.16 -22.95
C ILE A 644 -0.37 -12.12 -22.36
N ASP A 645 0.13 -11.22 -23.20
CA ASP A 645 0.91 -10.06 -22.77
C ASP A 645 0.03 -8.81 -22.76
N LYS A 646 -0.46 -8.46 -21.58
CA LYS A 646 -1.31 -7.28 -21.36
C LYS A 646 -0.54 -5.98 -21.48
N ASN A 647 0.76 -5.99 -21.24
CA ASN A 647 1.58 -4.79 -21.34
C ASN A 647 1.66 -4.34 -22.80
N SER A 648 2.25 -5.18 -23.65
CA SER A 648 2.39 -4.88 -25.08
C SER A 648 1.03 -4.64 -25.74
N GLY A 649 0.03 -5.39 -25.31
CA GLY A 649 -1.33 -5.23 -25.76
C GLY A 649 -1.95 -3.87 -25.47
N LEU A 650 -1.83 -3.40 -24.22
CA LEU A 650 -2.31 -2.07 -23.84
C LEU A 650 -1.57 -0.96 -24.59
N LEU A 651 -0.24 -1.07 -24.75
CA LEU A 651 0.54 -0.10 -25.52
C LEU A 651 0.08 -0.01 -26.97
N GLU A 652 -0.18 -1.15 -27.61
CA GLU A 652 -0.74 -1.20 -28.97
C GLU A 652 -2.10 -0.48 -29.02
N SER A 653 -3.00 -0.78 -28.07
CA SER A 653 -4.31 -0.13 -27.97
C SER A 653 -4.20 1.39 -27.84
N ILE A 654 -3.29 1.86 -26.99
CA ILE A 654 -3.03 3.29 -26.78
C ILE A 654 -2.46 3.94 -28.03
N HIS A 655 -1.54 3.27 -28.74
CA HIS A 655 -0.97 3.77 -29.98
C HIS A 655 -2.02 3.89 -31.10
N LEU A 656 -2.93 2.91 -31.21
CA LEU A 656 -4.06 2.99 -32.14
C LEU A 656 -4.95 4.20 -31.83
N LEU A 657 -5.30 4.40 -30.55
CA LEU A 657 -6.05 5.58 -30.12
C LEU A 657 -5.33 6.90 -30.47
N LYS A 658 -4.04 7.02 -30.14
CA LYS A 658 -3.20 8.20 -30.42
C LYS A 658 -3.09 8.52 -31.91
N SER A 659 -3.12 7.49 -32.76
CA SER A 659 -3.09 7.63 -34.23
C SER A 659 -4.46 7.83 -34.88
N GLY A 660 -5.54 7.90 -34.10
CA GLY A 660 -6.90 8.05 -34.60
C GLY A 660 -7.42 6.81 -35.34
N ARG A 661 -6.77 5.65 -35.18
CA ARG A 661 -7.16 4.39 -35.80
C ARG A 661 -8.02 3.59 -34.82
N ASP A 662 -9.06 2.96 -35.35
CA ASP A 662 -9.88 2.03 -34.57
C ASP A 662 -9.25 0.63 -34.60
N GLY A 663 -8.96 0.08 -33.42
CA GLY A 663 -8.40 -1.25 -33.21
C GLY A 663 -9.42 -2.31 -32.78
N GLY A 664 -10.68 -1.93 -32.57
CA GLY A 664 -11.74 -2.82 -32.05
C GLY A 664 -11.56 -3.26 -30.58
N ASN A 665 -10.50 -2.80 -29.92
CA ASN A 665 -10.09 -3.13 -28.55
C ASN A 665 -10.32 -2.00 -27.55
N PHE A 666 -10.82 -0.84 -28.00
CA PHE A 666 -11.24 0.24 -27.12
C PHE A 666 -12.62 0.79 -27.49
N PHE A 667 -13.30 1.39 -26.51
CA PHE A 667 -14.66 1.92 -26.64
C PHE A 667 -14.72 3.31 -26.03
N ARG A 668 -15.47 4.21 -26.67
CA ARG A 668 -15.76 5.55 -26.15
C ARG A 668 -17.18 5.55 -25.59
N ARG A 669 -17.34 5.83 -24.30
CA ARG A 669 -18.64 5.78 -23.62
C ARG A 669 -18.74 6.89 -22.59
N ARG A 670 -19.96 7.42 -22.43
CA ARG A 670 -20.32 8.29 -21.32
C ARG A 670 -20.89 7.44 -20.20
N VAL A 671 -20.47 7.68 -18.96
CA VAL A 671 -20.90 6.87 -17.81
C VAL A 671 -22.43 6.90 -17.63
N GLU A 672 -23.06 8.02 -17.97
CA GLU A 672 -24.52 8.19 -17.88
C GLU A 672 -25.28 7.26 -18.84
N GLN A 673 -24.66 6.77 -19.91
CA GLN A 673 -25.32 5.80 -20.81
C GLN A 673 -25.67 4.49 -20.08
N PHE A 674 -24.93 4.15 -19.02
CA PHE A 674 -25.18 2.95 -18.23
C PHE A 674 -26.40 3.07 -17.32
N SER A 675 -26.92 4.28 -17.09
CA SER A 675 -28.13 4.49 -16.26
C SER A 675 -29.40 3.95 -16.91
N VAL A 676 -29.31 3.42 -18.13
CA VAL A 676 -30.38 2.68 -18.82
C VAL A 676 -30.79 1.42 -18.06
N PHE A 677 -29.90 0.87 -17.22
CA PHE A 677 -30.20 -0.24 -16.32
C PHE A 677 -30.31 0.25 -14.87
N ASP A 678 -31.24 -0.33 -14.12
CA ASP A 678 -31.49 0.04 -12.72
C ASP A 678 -30.30 -0.23 -11.80
N ASP A 679 -29.44 -1.19 -12.08
CA ASP A 679 -28.22 -1.43 -11.32
C ASP A 679 -26.97 -0.78 -11.94
N MET A 680 -27.12 -0.07 -13.06
CA MET A 680 -26.08 0.71 -13.74
C MET A 680 -24.75 -0.04 -13.97
N PRO A 681 -24.73 -1.23 -14.61
CA PRO A 681 -23.52 -1.97 -14.89
C PRO A 681 -22.77 -1.34 -16.07
N TYR A 682 -21.43 -1.30 -16.01
CA TYR A 682 -20.62 -0.60 -17.02
C TYR A 682 -20.37 -1.49 -18.24
N VAL A 683 -21.45 -1.82 -18.95
CA VAL A 683 -21.46 -2.70 -20.14
C VAL A 683 -20.94 -1.97 -21.38
N TYR A 684 -19.72 -1.44 -21.30
CA TYR A 684 -19.11 -0.56 -22.30
C TYR A 684 -19.02 -1.17 -23.72
N TRP A 685 -18.98 -2.51 -23.82
CA TRP A 685 -18.89 -3.24 -25.09
C TRP A 685 -20.23 -3.37 -25.82
N ILE A 686 -21.35 -3.05 -25.16
CA ILE A 686 -22.68 -3.14 -25.77
C ILE A 686 -22.99 -1.83 -26.52
N ASN A 687 -23.70 -1.95 -27.64
CA ASN A 687 -24.22 -0.80 -28.38
C ASN A 687 -25.44 -0.19 -27.66
N ASP A 688 -25.53 1.13 -27.57
CA ASP A 688 -26.64 1.86 -26.94
C ASP A 688 -28.03 1.42 -27.41
N SER A 689 -28.20 1.12 -28.71
CA SER A 689 -29.47 0.63 -29.26
C SER A 689 -29.87 -0.72 -28.67
N ILE A 690 -28.90 -1.61 -28.48
CA ILE A 690 -29.12 -2.92 -27.86
C ILE A 690 -29.44 -2.75 -26.37
N ALA A 691 -28.66 -1.91 -25.67
CA ALA A 691 -28.86 -1.66 -24.24
C ALA A 691 -30.28 -1.11 -23.96
N ARG A 692 -30.74 -0.12 -24.73
CA ARG A 692 -32.10 0.42 -24.62
C ARG A 692 -33.18 -0.61 -24.92
N LYS A 693 -32.98 -1.48 -25.93
CA LYS A 693 -33.93 -2.56 -26.24
C LYS A 693 -34.03 -3.59 -25.10
N ILE A 694 -32.92 -3.90 -24.43
CA ILE A 694 -32.91 -4.80 -23.28
C ILE A 694 -33.65 -4.15 -22.11
N ALA A 695 -33.32 -2.90 -21.79
CA ALA A 695 -33.94 -2.17 -20.67
C ALA A 695 -35.43 -1.88 -20.86
N ALA A 696 -35.89 -1.71 -22.10
CA ALA A 696 -37.31 -1.49 -22.41
C ALA A 696 -38.18 -2.75 -22.28
N ARG A 697 -37.57 -3.94 -22.10
CA ARG A 697 -38.33 -5.19 -21.95
C ARG A 697 -38.69 -5.41 -20.47
N PRO A 698 -39.91 -5.88 -20.17
CA PRO A 698 -40.30 -6.19 -18.80
C PRO A 698 -39.40 -7.27 -18.20
N VAL A 699 -39.14 -7.15 -16.90
CA VAL A 699 -38.40 -8.18 -16.15
C VAL A 699 -39.22 -9.47 -16.18
N VAL A 700 -38.57 -10.57 -16.58
CA VAL A 700 -39.24 -11.88 -16.74
C VAL A 700 -39.81 -12.39 -15.41
N GLU A 701 -39.16 -12.10 -14.28
CA GLU A 701 -39.69 -12.33 -12.92
C GLU A 701 -39.95 -10.98 -12.23
N PRO A 702 -41.09 -10.77 -11.55
CA PRO A 702 -42.18 -11.74 -11.32
C PRO A 702 -43.25 -11.79 -12.42
N LEU A 703 -43.09 -11.06 -13.51
CA LEU A 703 -44.20 -10.79 -14.45
C LEU A 703 -44.63 -11.99 -15.29
N GLU A 704 -43.69 -12.72 -15.89
CA GLU A 704 -43.97 -13.78 -16.87
C GLU A 704 -43.71 -15.19 -16.32
N CYS A 705 -42.74 -15.32 -15.40
CA CYS A 705 -42.49 -16.57 -14.69
C CYS A 705 -41.72 -16.34 -13.40
N SER A 706 -41.68 -17.36 -12.53
CA SER A 706 -40.74 -17.36 -11.40
C SER A 706 -39.45 -18.06 -11.80
N ILE A 707 -38.32 -17.35 -11.74
CA ILE A 707 -37.00 -17.91 -11.97
C ILE A 707 -36.57 -18.59 -10.68
N ARG A 708 -36.46 -19.92 -10.74
CA ARG A 708 -35.98 -20.72 -9.61
C ARG A 708 -34.54 -21.11 -9.85
N VAL A 709 -33.67 -20.81 -8.89
CA VAL A 709 -32.36 -21.45 -8.81
C VAL A 709 -32.59 -22.95 -8.63
N GLY A 710 -31.91 -23.77 -9.43
CA GLY A 710 -31.98 -25.22 -9.34
C GLY A 710 -31.39 -25.76 -8.02
N LEU A 711 -31.23 -27.08 -7.93
CA LEU A 711 -30.55 -27.69 -6.78
C LEU A 711 -29.10 -27.18 -6.71
N GLN A 712 -28.75 -26.44 -5.66
CA GLN A 712 -27.36 -26.14 -5.32
C GLN A 712 -26.82 -27.30 -4.49
N THR A 713 -25.76 -27.96 -4.95
CA THR A 713 -25.32 -29.21 -4.28
C THR A 713 -24.48 -28.97 -3.03
N GLY A 714 -23.88 -27.80 -2.89
CA GLY A 714 -23.02 -27.42 -1.77
C GLY A 714 -21.67 -28.15 -1.71
N ASP A 715 -21.47 -29.19 -2.53
CA ASP A 715 -20.23 -29.95 -2.68
C ASP A 715 -20.26 -30.63 -4.06
N ASP A 716 -19.89 -29.85 -5.08
CA ASP A 716 -20.04 -30.26 -6.46
C ASP A 716 -19.19 -31.49 -6.79
N PHE A 717 -18.03 -31.68 -6.14
CA PHE A 717 -17.18 -32.84 -6.34
C PHE A 717 -17.79 -34.14 -5.79
N ARG A 718 -18.55 -34.04 -4.70
CA ARG A 718 -19.22 -35.19 -4.09
C ARG A 718 -20.54 -35.55 -4.78
N PHE A 719 -21.28 -34.56 -5.24
CA PHE A 719 -22.67 -34.73 -5.70
C PHE A 719 -22.86 -34.47 -7.20
N LEU A 720 -21.86 -33.92 -7.90
CA LEU A 720 -21.81 -33.92 -9.35
C LEU A 720 -20.98 -35.06 -9.91
N ARG A 721 -21.56 -35.72 -10.93
CA ARG A 721 -20.84 -36.51 -11.91
C ARG A 721 -20.96 -35.81 -13.25
N LEU A 722 -19.85 -35.72 -13.97
CA LEU A 722 -19.82 -35.24 -15.35
C LEU A 722 -20.37 -36.34 -16.25
N TRP A 723 -20.92 -35.98 -17.41
CA TRP A 723 -21.65 -36.94 -18.24
C TRP A 723 -20.77 -38.10 -18.72
N TRP A 724 -19.46 -37.87 -18.88
CA TRP A 724 -18.48 -38.91 -19.23
C TRP A 724 -18.06 -39.80 -18.05
N GLU A 725 -18.38 -39.44 -16.81
CA GLU A 725 -18.12 -40.25 -15.62
C GLU A 725 -19.20 -41.30 -15.36
N VAL A 726 -20.24 -41.32 -16.19
CA VAL A 726 -21.39 -42.21 -16.09
C VAL A 726 -21.48 -43.02 -17.39
N SER A 727 -21.57 -44.34 -17.28
CA SER A 727 -21.69 -45.23 -18.44
C SER A 727 -23.00 -44.96 -19.19
N ASP A 728 -22.97 -45.02 -20.52
CA ASP A 728 -24.11 -44.68 -21.41
C ASP A 728 -25.42 -45.41 -21.03
N GLY A 729 -25.33 -46.68 -20.60
CA GLY A 729 -26.48 -47.48 -20.16
C GLY A 729 -27.13 -47.02 -18.85
N GLN A 730 -26.55 -46.05 -18.15
CA GLN A 730 -27.07 -45.45 -16.92
C GLN A 730 -27.64 -44.04 -17.14
N VAL A 731 -27.57 -43.51 -18.36
CA VAL A 731 -28.09 -42.19 -18.73
C VAL A 731 -29.46 -42.35 -19.36
N ILE A 732 -30.52 -41.95 -18.64
CA ILE A 732 -31.88 -41.95 -19.19
C ILE A 732 -32.17 -40.58 -19.81
N ILE A 733 -32.40 -40.55 -21.12
CA ILE A 733 -32.79 -39.34 -21.86
C ILE A 733 -34.27 -39.44 -22.23
N PRO A 734 -35.17 -38.68 -21.56
CA PRO A 734 -36.58 -38.67 -21.94
C PRO A 734 -36.77 -38.02 -23.30
N THR A 735 -37.61 -38.64 -24.14
CA THR A 735 -37.88 -38.17 -25.51
C THR A 735 -39.21 -37.42 -25.60
N LYS A 736 -40.11 -37.60 -24.61
CA LYS A 736 -41.41 -36.92 -24.53
C LYS A 736 -41.66 -36.32 -23.15
N LYS A 737 -42.51 -35.29 -23.11
CA LYS A 737 -42.83 -34.53 -21.88
C LYS A 737 -43.51 -35.39 -20.81
N HIS A 738 -44.29 -36.40 -21.21
CA HIS A 738 -44.95 -37.34 -20.30
C HIS A 738 -43.93 -38.25 -19.58
N ASP A 739 -42.90 -38.71 -20.31
CA ASP A 739 -41.79 -39.52 -19.77
C ASP A 739 -41.07 -38.81 -18.61
N VAL A 740 -41.01 -37.47 -18.63
CA VAL A 740 -40.35 -36.67 -17.58
C VAL A 740 -41.10 -36.73 -16.25
N GLU A 741 -42.43 -36.75 -16.28
CA GLU A 741 -43.27 -36.85 -15.08
C GLU A 741 -43.25 -38.25 -14.47
N GLU A 742 -43.23 -39.27 -15.34
CA GLU A 742 -43.11 -40.67 -14.94
C GLU A 742 -41.72 -40.98 -14.37
N LEU A 743 -40.65 -40.51 -15.02
CA LEU A 743 -39.29 -40.58 -14.49
C LEU A 743 -39.12 -39.81 -13.19
N ARG A 744 -39.81 -38.67 -13.01
CA ARG A 744 -39.83 -37.94 -11.74
C ARG A 744 -40.47 -38.77 -10.64
N LYS A 745 -41.61 -39.42 -10.90
CA LYS A 745 -42.27 -40.31 -9.94
C LYS A 745 -41.38 -41.51 -9.58
N GLN A 746 -40.80 -42.19 -10.58
CA GLN A 746 -39.88 -43.31 -10.36
C GLN A 746 -38.61 -42.90 -9.60
N SER A 747 -38.06 -41.72 -9.89
CA SER A 747 -36.96 -41.09 -9.15
C SER A 747 -37.30 -40.85 -7.67
N ILE A 748 -38.53 -40.42 -7.38
CA ILE A 748 -39.02 -40.18 -6.02
C ILE A 748 -39.28 -41.50 -5.28
N GLU A 749 -39.74 -42.55 -5.97
CA GLU A 749 -39.90 -43.88 -5.39
C GLU A 749 -38.56 -44.58 -5.12
N LEU A 750 -37.58 -44.44 -6.03
CA LEU A 750 -36.20 -44.92 -5.83
C LEU A 750 -35.53 -44.29 -4.60
N ARG A 751 -35.88 -43.04 -4.23
CA ARG A 751 -35.42 -42.40 -2.99
C ARG A 751 -35.96 -43.03 -1.71
N LYS A 752 -37.13 -43.71 -1.76
CA LYS A 752 -37.69 -44.41 -0.60
C LYS A 752 -37.07 -45.80 -0.38
N GLY A 753 -36.48 -46.41 -1.42
CA GLY A 753 -35.89 -47.76 -1.35
C GLY A 753 -34.36 -47.82 -1.22
N ARG A 754 -33.62 -46.77 -1.58
CA ARG A 754 -32.15 -46.72 -1.45
C ARG A 754 -31.68 -45.29 -1.14
N CYS A 755 -31.30 -45.03 0.11
CA CYS A 755 -30.43 -43.90 0.43
C CYS A 755 -29.09 -44.11 -0.29
N GLY A 756 -28.86 -43.40 -1.42
CA GLY A 756 -27.52 -43.37 -2.01
C GLY A 756 -27.36 -43.02 -3.49
N ARG A 757 -28.39 -42.78 -4.30
CA ARG A 757 -28.17 -42.35 -5.70
C ARG A 757 -29.00 -41.13 -6.09
N GLY A 758 -28.29 -40.04 -6.36
CA GLY A 758 -28.86 -38.75 -6.75
C GLY A 758 -29.49 -38.78 -8.14
N ILE A 759 -30.61 -38.08 -8.31
CA ILE A 759 -31.23 -37.82 -9.62
C ILE A 759 -30.85 -36.41 -10.06
N ARG A 760 -30.42 -36.27 -11.33
CA ARG A 760 -30.10 -35.00 -11.99
C ARG A 760 -31.09 -34.67 -13.10
N LYS A 761 -31.38 -33.38 -13.26
CA LYS A 761 -32.04 -32.77 -14.41
C LYS A 761 -31.01 -32.50 -15.52
N LEU A 762 -31.38 -32.83 -16.76
CA LEU A 762 -30.76 -32.31 -17.98
C LEU A 762 -31.46 -31.02 -18.42
N ASN A 763 -30.69 -29.97 -18.71
CA ASN A 763 -31.14 -28.87 -19.57
C ASN A 763 -30.68 -29.18 -21.01
N GLN A 764 -31.64 -29.21 -21.93
CA GLN A 764 -31.42 -29.45 -23.36
C GLN A 764 -30.76 -28.24 -24.05
N ARG A 765 -29.75 -28.50 -24.89
CA ARG A 765 -29.63 -27.98 -26.26
C ARG A 765 -28.71 -28.89 -27.10
N HIS A 766 -29.21 -29.32 -28.26
CA HIS A 766 -28.57 -30.16 -29.29
C HIS A 766 -27.43 -29.43 -30.03
N GLN A 767 -26.27 -30.09 -30.14
CA GLN A 767 -25.67 -30.74 -31.33
C GLN A 767 -25.10 -29.82 -32.43
N SER A 768 -23.77 -29.72 -32.46
CA SER A 768 -22.91 -30.19 -33.57
C SER A 768 -21.43 -30.19 -33.11
N SER A 769 -20.79 -31.36 -33.22
CA SER A 769 -19.38 -31.67 -32.89
C SER A 769 -18.38 -31.06 -33.89
N PRO A 770 -17.07 -31.38 -33.83
CA PRO A 770 -16.11 -31.24 -32.73
C PRO A 770 -14.87 -30.42 -33.19
N GLN A 771 -14.13 -29.81 -32.26
CA GLN A 771 -12.67 -29.79 -32.40
C GLN A 771 -12.01 -29.49 -31.05
N TYR A 772 -11.36 -30.52 -30.54
CA TYR A 772 -10.31 -30.43 -29.52
C TYR A 772 -9.24 -29.45 -29.99
N THR A 773 -8.72 -28.59 -29.11
CA THR A 773 -7.29 -28.51 -28.80
C THR A 773 -7.14 -27.79 -27.46
N TYR A 774 -6.52 -28.46 -26.49
CA TYR A 774 -5.89 -27.82 -25.34
C TYR A 774 -4.65 -27.07 -25.85
N MET A 775 -4.68 -25.74 -25.83
CA MET A 775 -3.53 -24.86 -25.59
C MET A 775 -4.03 -23.58 -24.93
#